data_AF-A0AAI9EQB0-F1
#
_entry.id   AF-A0AAI9EQB0-F1
#
_cell.length_a   1.000
_cell.length_b   1.000
_cell.length_c   1.000
_cell.angle_alpha   90.00
_cell.angle_beta   90.00
_cell.angle_gamma   90.00
#
_symmetry.space_group_name_H-M   'P 1'
#
loop_
_entity.id
_entity.type
_entity.pdbx_description
1 polymer ?
#
loop_
_entity_poly.entity_id
_entity_poly.type
_entity_poly.pdbx_seq_one_letter_code
_entity_poly.pdbx_strand_id
1 'polypeptide(L)'
;MKKFNYKLSCIALTIISAISTTTSYADIGFTGDVIPDLPDWDIPGVIIIGNTSFGAMDIFNGGPLNSGSGGTLTSGNVAAGLWSYIGYSSTATGEVVITGSDSKWINNGVLFVGYNGNGTLLIADGGVVNNPVNATHVGFGVGAVGYLEVSGTDSQLINGGELRIGGENDSNGMMRITDGAVVTNQNDADIAYRPGSTGSVEVTGLGSIWNAGNRMFIGHEGDGSLKITNGGVVTTATKASVAAGTTSTGYVEVNGAGSRWQVGTLLDIGTNGPATMVVSDGGVVTSQSGNINDSIGVVEITGTDSRWDNAETLQIGSFYASVGSNSTLNITNGGVVTDSFGYVGAGKDATGRVNISGTDSSWHNANSLVIGNSGNGSVVVSDGGSLSSSGSYVGYTAGSKGDVLVTGVNSNWVNTGDIRFGEFGGNASLTINNSGTVQTDNLTIAKDATSIGVLNIGSAANYTASLAGYINTPLITLGSGDSSIVFNHIDTDYQFNSAIAGSGKVAVYSGMTVLNGVNTYSGTTTVNAGILKAGAASSFSTASEYIVETAGELDLAGFDQTLNSLSNSGTVSLNGVPGTILTVSGNYIGNDGLLNFNSLLNNDTSATDKLVVNGNTSGTTRVGVTNLGGSGATTLNGIELIEVNGLSSGEFVKQGRIVAGVYDYSLARGVGINASNWYLTSTATSVPPAEPAEPAEPAEPPVMVNRPEAGSYTANLATANSMFITSLNDRMGETQYIDALTGEHKVTSLWLRNEGGHNRSRDASGQLNTQANRYVLQLGGDIAQWSNNNTDRFHLGIMAGYGNSKSTTVSQVSGYSSKGSIDGYSAGVYGTWYANSEDKSGLYVDSWAQYSWFNNTVNGQDLASEEYKSKGVSASVESGYTFKIGENASKNASYFIQPKAQVTWMGVKADDHKEANGTNISGEGDGNIQTRMGVKAFMNGYADQDKGKDRVFQPFVEANWIHNTNDFGTTMDGMTVKQDGAANIGELKVGVEGQINKKLNVWGNVGQQIGNKGYSDTAVMLGVKYNF
;
A
#
# COMPACT_ATOMS: atom_id res chain seq x y z
N MET A 1 -49.49 -87.69 -22.84
CA MET A 1 -50.87 -88.16 -22.57
C MET A 1 -51.64 -87.00 -21.94
N LYS A 2 -52.93 -86.86 -22.31
CA LYS A 2 -53.87 -85.75 -22.00
C LYS A 2 -53.79 -84.51 -22.91
N LYS A 3 -54.18 -84.72 -24.18
CA LYS A 3 -54.99 -83.77 -24.95
C LYS A 3 -56.40 -83.78 -24.34
N PHE A 4 -56.96 -82.64 -23.93
CA PHE A 4 -58.38 -82.27 -23.97
C PHE A 4 -58.58 -80.92 -23.24
N ASN A 5 -59.33 -80.00 -23.85
CA ASN A 5 -59.84 -78.71 -23.34
C ASN A 5 -58.95 -77.46 -23.47
N TYR A 6 -58.87 -76.88 -24.67
CA TYR A 6 -58.83 -75.42 -24.86
C TYR A 6 -59.62 -75.08 -26.14
N LYS A 7 -60.95 -75.02 -26.00
CA LYS A 7 -61.88 -74.58 -27.05
C LYS A 7 -63.10 -73.93 -26.37
N LEU A 8 -62.88 -72.97 -25.50
CA LEU A 8 -63.93 -72.22 -24.80
C LEU A 8 -63.38 -70.90 -24.22
N SER A 9 -63.05 -69.96 -25.10
CA SER A 9 -62.84 -68.55 -24.71
C SER A 9 -63.12 -67.56 -25.87
N CYS A 10 -63.03 -68.00 -27.13
CA CYS A 10 -63.24 -67.14 -28.30
C CYS A 10 -64.70 -66.78 -28.67
N ILE A 11 -65.71 -66.98 -27.80
CA ILE A 11 -67.13 -66.74 -28.16
C ILE A 11 -67.80 -65.65 -27.31
N ALA A 12 -67.13 -65.07 -26.31
CA ALA A 12 -67.79 -64.10 -25.42
C ALA A 12 -67.72 -62.63 -25.87
N LEU A 13 -67.08 -62.28 -27.01
CA LEU A 13 -66.98 -60.89 -27.45
C LEU A 13 -67.81 -60.52 -28.69
N THR A 14 -68.57 -61.46 -29.27
CA THR A 14 -69.41 -61.20 -30.47
C THR A 14 -70.88 -60.89 -30.14
N ILE A 15 -71.26 -60.74 -28.86
CA ILE A 15 -72.65 -60.44 -28.47
C ILE A 15 -72.72 -59.33 -27.40
N ILE A 16 -72.16 -58.15 -27.66
CA ILE A 16 -72.58 -56.87 -27.02
C ILE A 16 -72.40 -55.70 -28.01
N SER A 17 -72.87 -55.82 -29.25
CA SER A 17 -72.91 -54.67 -30.19
C SER A 17 -74.25 -54.47 -30.89
N ALA A 18 -75.25 -55.28 -30.58
CA ALA A 18 -76.63 -55.02 -30.96
C ALA A 18 -77.43 -54.74 -29.68
N ILE A 19 -78.03 -53.54 -29.61
CA ILE A 19 -78.88 -52.99 -28.52
C ILE A 19 -78.12 -52.10 -27.51
N SER A 20 -77.71 -50.91 -27.96
CA SER A 20 -77.70 -49.67 -27.15
C SER A 20 -77.27 -48.49 -28.03
N THR A 21 -78.14 -47.51 -28.25
CA THR A 21 -77.83 -46.22 -28.89
C THR A 21 -77.23 -45.21 -27.90
N THR A 22 -76.59 -45.69 -26.83
CA THR A 22 -75.80 -44.89 -25.89
C THR A 22 -74.49 -45.63 -25.63
N THR A 23 -73.40 -45.12 -26.19
CA THR A 23 -72.03 -45.66 -26.07
C THR A 23 -71.54 -45.56 -24.63
N SER A 24 -71.66 -46.64 -23.85
CA SER A 24 -70.94 -46.83 -22.59
C SER A 24 -69.60 -47.52 -22.91
N TYR A 25 -68.49 -46.81 -22.75
CA TYR A 25 -67.15 -47.39 -22.83
C TYR A 25 -66.97 -48.41 -21.68
N ALA A 26 -66.51 -49.63 -21.96
CA ALA A 26 -66.26 -50.66 -20.94
C ALA A 26 -64.85 -50.50 -20.35
N ASP A 27 -64.69 -50.75 -19.04
CA ASP A 27 -63.36 -50.90 -18.42
C ASP A 27 -62.67 -52.13 -19.05
N ILE A 28 -61.55 -51.94 -19.72
CA ILE A 28 -60.73 -53.04 -20.23
C ILE A 28 -59.76 -53.45 -19.12
N GLY A 29 -60.01 -54.63 -18.53
CA GLY A 29 -59.07 -55.31 -17.64
C GLY A 29 -58.65 -56.63 -18.28
N PHE A 30 -57.39 -56.74 -18.71
CA PHE A 30 -56.80 -58.00 -19.13
C PHE A 30 -55.82 -58.44 -18.04
N THR A 31 -56.09 -59.59 -17.42
CA THR A 31 -55.11 -60.28 -16.59
C THR A 31 -54.94 -61.70 -17.13
N GLY A 32 -53.82 -61.96 -17.81
CA GLY A 32 -53.47 -63.28 -18.33
C GLY A 32 -52.35 -63.27 -19.39
N ASP A 33 -51.55 -64.35 -19.41
CA ASP A 33 -50.44 -64.57 -20.35
C ASP A 33 -50.88 -64.46 -21.82
N VAL A 34 -50.22 -63.60 -22.61
CA VAL A 34 -50.26 -63.65 -24.07
C VAL A 34 -49.21 -64.67 -24.53
N ILE A 35 -49.61 -65.92 -24.72
CA ILE A 35 -48.72 -67.01 -25.16
C ILE A 35 -48.66 -67.02 -26.70
N PRO A 36 -47.47 -67.00 -27.32
CA PRO A 36 -47.29 -66.86 -28.75
C PRO A 36 -47.57 -68.18 -29.47
N ASP A 37 -48.82 -68.44 -29.80
CA ASP A 37 -49.21 -69.39 -30.85
C ASP A 37 -50.56 -68.93 -31.45
N LEU A 38 -50.51 -67.77 -32.11
CA LEU A 38 -51.59 -67.09 -32.85
C LEU A 38 -52.89 -66.72 -32.08
N PRO A 39 -53.53 -65.61 -32.46
CA PRO A 39 -53.11 -64.60 -33.44
C PRO A 39 -52.52 -63.34 -32.79
N ASP A 40 -51.80 -62.54 -33.58
CA ASP A 40 -51.54 -61.13 -33.28
C ASP A 40 -52.82 -60.47 -32.76
N TRP A 41 -52.75 -59.75 -31.65
CA TRP A 41 -53.91 -59.02 -31.14
C TRP A 41 -54.03 -57.72 -31.93
N ASP A 42 -54.87 -57.74 -32.96
CA ASP A 42 -55.32 -56.54 -33.67
C ASP A 42 -56.63 -56.06 -33.04
N ILE A 43 -56.57 -54.98 -32.26
CA ILE A 43 -57.76 -54.36 -31.65
C ILE A 43 -58.19 -53.19 -32.54
N PRO A 44 -59.24 -53.34 -33.37
CA PRO A 44 -59.79 -52.24 -34.13
C PRO A 44 -60.54 -51.29 -33.18
N GLY A 45 -60.16 -50.01 -33.14
CA GLY A 45 -60.88 -49.00 -32.35
C GLY A 45 -60.02 -48.24 -31.34
N VAL A 46 -60.71 -47.69 -30.33
CA VAL A 46 -60.13 -46.95 -29.20
C VAL A 46 -59.80 -47.93 -28.08
N ILE A 47 -58.59 -47.88 -27.53
CA ILE A 47 -58.24 -48.61 -26.30
C ILE A 47 -58.45 -47.69 -25.10
N ILE A 48 -59.17 -48.17 -24.09
CA ILE A 48 -59.37 -47.44 -22.82
C ILE A 48 -59.07 -48.39 -21.65
N ILE A 49 -57.98 -48.13 -20.92
CA ILE A 49 -57.57 -48.85 -19.71
C ILE A 49 -57.87 -47.95 -18.51
N GLY A 50 -58.79 -48.38 -17.64
CA GLY A 50 -59.29 -47.54 -16.54
C GLY A 50 -60.22 -46.43 -17.04
N ASN A 51 -61.46 -46.77 -17.40
CA ASN A 51 -62.48 -45.81 -17.84
C ASN A 51 -63.16 -45.14 -16.64
N THR A 52 -63.87 -45.90 -15.80
CA THR A 52 -64.62 -45.35 -14.63
C THR A 52 -64.00 -45.73 -13.29
N SER A 53 -63.19 -46.78 -13.27
CA SER A 53 -62.55 -47.34 -12.07
C SER A 53 -61.11 -47.73 -12.37
N PHE A 54 -60.61 -48.82 -11.77
CA PHE A 54 -59.27 -49.33 -12.05
C PHE A 54 -59.27 -50.24 -13.29
N GLY A 55 -58.29 -50.09 -14.17
CA GLY A 55 -58.01 -51.02 -15.25
C GLY A 55 -56.51 -51.24 -15.42
N ALA A 56 -56.13 -52.46 -15.82
CA ALA A 56 -54.74 -52.84 -16.05
C ALA A 56 -54.58 -53.67 -17.34
N MET A 57 -53.42 -53.56 -17.97
CA MET A 57 -53.01 -54.34 -19.14
C MET A 57 -51.52 -54.68 -19.07
N ASP A 58 -51.20 -55.96 -19.06
CA ASP A 58 -49.81 -56.43 -19.10
C ASP A 58 -49.50 -57.09 -20.45
N ILE A 59 -48.38 -56.72 -21.08
CA ILE A 59 -47.82 -57.31 -22.30
C ILE A 59 -46.47 -57.91 -21.94
N PHE A 60 -46.41 -59.23 -21.82
CA PHE A 60 -45.20 -59.99 -21.49
C PHE A 60 -45.10 -61.27 -22.33
N ASN A 61 -43.89 -61.80 -22.50
CA ASN A 61 -43.59 -63.07 -23.20
C ASN A 61 -43.89 -63.15 -24.73
N GLY A 62 -43.83 -62.03 -25.46
CA GLY A 62 -43.45 -62.06 -26.88
C GLY A 62 -44.55 -62.13 -27.96
N GLY A 63 -45.55 -61.24 -27.90
CA GLY A 63 -46.47 -60.99 -29.03
C GLY A 63 -46.66 -59.50 -29.31
N PRO A 64 -46.80 -59.07 -30.59
CA PRO A 64 -47.14 -57.69 -30.91
C PRO A 64 -48.65 -57.41 -30.68
N LEU A 65 -48.95 -56.38 -29.89
CA LEU A 65 -50.28 -55.76 -29.82
C LEU A 65 -50.34 -54.63 -30.85
N ASN A 66 -51.22 -54.75 -31.85
CA ASN A 66 -51.52 -53.69 -32.78
C ASN A 66 -52.84 -53.03 -32.39
N SER A 67 -52.81 -51.74 -32.08
CA SER A 67 -54.01 -50.96 -31.77
C SER A 67 -54.24 -49.86 -32.78
N GLY A 68 -55.51 -49.65 -33.14
CA GLY A 68 -55.89 -48.60 -34.08
C GLY A 68 -55.56 -48.89 -35.56
N SER A 69 -55.32 -50.16 -35.93
CA SER A 69 -55.20 -50.57 -37.33
C SER A 69 -56.54 -50.37 -38.03
N GLY A 70 -56.55 -49.65 -39.15
CA GLY A 70 -57.72 -49.54 -40.00
C GLY A 70 -58.06 -50.88 -40.65
N GLY A 71 -58.89 -51.69 -39.99
CA GLY A 71 -59.63 -52.75 -40.66
C GLY A 71 -60.64 -52.10 -41.61
N THR A 72 -60.58 -52.42 -42.91
CA THR A 72 -61.60 -52.02 -43.89
C THR A 72 -62.98 -52.52 -43.48
N LEU A 73 -63.79 -51.65 -42.89
CA LEU A 73 -65.24 -51.82 -42.77
C LEU A 73 -65.88 -51.18 -44.00
N THR A 74 -66.24 -52.03 -44.98
CA THR A 74 -67.10 -51.65 -46.09
C THR A 74 -68.52 -51.38 -45.57
N SER A 75 -68.81 -50.14 -45.15
CA SER A 75 -70.03 -49.40 -45.54
C SER A 75 -70.19 -48.13 -44.69
N GLY A 76 -70.01 -46.98 -45.32
CA GLY A 76 -70.81 -45.77 -45.09
C GLY A 76 -70.70 -45.06 -43.72
N ASN A 77 -69.95 -43.95 -43.75
CA ASN A 77 -70.02 -42.75 -42.90
C ASN A 77 -68.88 -42.54 -41.86
N VAL A 78 -68.12 -41.48 -42.18
CA VAL A 78 -67.14 -40.70 -41.39
C VAL A 78 -65.78 -41.32 -41.07
N ALA A 79 -64.74 -40.72 -41.65
CA ALA A 79 -63.33 -40.86 -41.29
C ALA A 79 -62.95 -39.83 -40.20
N ALA A 80 -62.36 -40.26 -39.07
CA ALA A 80 -61.47 -39.48 -38.17
C ALA A 80 -61.15 -40.24 -36.85
N GLY A 81 -59.85 -40.42 -36.54
CA GLY A 81 -59.25 -40.51 -35.19
C GLY A 81 -59.43 -41.79 -34.35
N LEU A 82 -58.41 -42.65 -34.26
CA LEU A 82 -58.32 -43.76 -33.30
C LEU A 82 -57.30 -43.38 -32.21
N TRP A 83 -57.65 -43.47 -30.91
CA TRP A 83 -56.87 -42.99 -29.75
C TRP A 83 -56.71 -44.10 -28.71
N SER A 84 -55.66 -44.04 -27.87
CA SER A 84 -55.43 -44.96 -26.75
C SER A 84 -55.35 -44.19 -25.43
N TYR A 85 -56.05 -44.65 -24.41
CA TYR A 85 -56.19 -43.98 -23.12
C TYR A 85 -55.84 -44.90 -21.96
N ILE A 86 -55.00 -44.42 -21.06
CA ILE A 86 -54.68 -45.06 -19.78
C ILE A 86 -55.12 -44.07 -18.69
N GLY A 87 -56.11 -44.40 -17.87
CA GLY A 87 -56.72 -43.48 -16.90
C GLY A 87 -57.59 -42.40 -17.57
N TYR A 88 -58.77 -42.79 -18.06
CA TYR A 88 -59.63 -41.94 -18.89
C TYR A 88 -60.42 -40.87 -18.12
N SER A 89 -61.15 -41.24 -17.06
CA SER A 89 -62.00 -40.32 -16.27
C SER A 89 -61.30 -39.83 -15.01
N SER A 90 -61.76 -38.71 -14.42
CA SER A 90 -61.12 -38.04 -13.27
C SER A 90 -60.93 -38.86 -11.99
N THR A 91 -61.65 -39.97 -11.84
CA THR A 91 -61.51 -40.88 -10.70
C THR A 91 -60.92 -42.25 -11.08
N ALA A 92 -60.58 -42.44 -12.35
CA ALA A 92 -60.14 -43.71 -12.90
C ALA A 92 -58.61 -43.83 -12.85
N THR A 93 -58.14 -45.06 -12.65
CA THR A 93 -56.73 -45.40 -12.68
C THR A 93 -56.49 -46.44 -13.76
N GLY A 94 -55.59 -46.15 -14.70
CA GLY A 94 -55.13 -47.10 -15.71
C GLY A 94 -53.67 -47.46 -15.49
N GLU A 95 -53.31 -48.72 -15.71
CA GLU A 95 -51.93 -49.19 -15.67
C GLU A 95 -51.63 -50.08 -16.87
N VAL A 96 -50.48 -49.86 -17.51
CA VAL A 96 -49.99 -50.69 -18.60
C VAL A 96 -48.54 -51.05 -18.35
N VAL A 97 -48.21 -52.33 -18.44
CA VAL A 97 -46.83 -52.84 -18.32
C VAL A 97 -46.45 -53.58 -19.60
N ILE A 98 -45.32 -53.23 -20.21
CA ILE A 98 -44.74 -53.91 -21.36
C ILE A 98 -43.35 -54.38 -20.96
N THR A 99 -43.16 -55.69 -20.79
CA THR A 99 -41.89 -56.28 -20.34
C THR A 99 -41.46 -57.47 -21.20
N GLY A 100 -40.15 -57.59 -21.47
CA GLY A 100 -39.54 -58.67 -22.24
C GLY A 100 -39.18 -58.26 -23.68
N SER A 101 -38.07 -58.79 -24.19
CA SER A 101 -37.43 -58.40 -25.48
C SER A 101 -38.30 -58.55 -26.74
N ASP A 102 -39.33 -59.39 -26.67
CA ASP A 102 -40.25 -59.64 -27.79
C ASP A 102 -41.61 -58.93 -27.61
N SER A 103 -41.84 -58.26 -26.47
CA SER A 103 -43.11 -57.61 -26.15
C SER A 103 -43.20 -56.25 -26.85
N LYS A 104 -44.18 -56.09 -27.74
CA LYS A 104 -44.33 -54.88 -28.55
C LYS A 104 -45.75 -54.35 -28.54
N TRP A 105 -45.90 -53.04 -28.38
CA TRP A 105 -47.15 -52.33 -28.61
C TRP A 105 -46.99 -51.33 -29.74
N ILE A 106 -47.71 -51.54 -30.84
CA ILE A 106 -47.81 -50.56 -31.93
C ILE A 106 -49.14 -49.82 -31.80
N ASN A 107 -49.05 -48.54 -31.43
CA ASN A 107 -50.19 -47.66 -31.29
C ASN A 107 -50.28 -46.71 -32.49
N ASN A 108 -51.28 -46.88 -33.36
CA ASN A 108 -51.42 -46.03 -34.54
C ASN A 108 -52.19 -44.71 -34.27
N GLY A 109 -52.50 -44.41 -33.01
CA GLY A 109 -53.33 -43.29 -32.54
C GLY A 109 -52.61 -42.30 -31.63
N VAL A 110 -53.28 -41.28 -31.09
CA VAL A 110 -52.71 -40.51 -29.97
C VAL A 110 -52.70 -41.39 -28.72
N LEU A 111 -51.58 -41.43 -28.00
CA LEU A 111 -51.44 -42.19 -26.75
C LEU A 111 -51.54 -41.24 -25.55
N PHE A 112 -52.54 -41.42 -24.70
CA PHE A 112 -52.72 -40.68 -23.46
C PHE A 112 -52.39 -41.58 -22.25
N VAL A 113 -51.34 -41.22 -21.52
CA VAL A 113 -50.97 -41.80 -20.22
C VAL A 113 -51.43 -40.86 -19.13
N GLY A 114 -52.59 -41.13 -18.55
CA GLY A 114 -53.34 -40.21 -17.68
C GLY A 114 -54.07 -39.17 -18.52
N TYR A 115 -55.29 -39.47 -18.97
CA TYR A 115 -56.15 -38.51 -19.70
C TYR A 115 -56.81 -37.56 -18.70
N ASN A 116 -58.03 -37.78 -18.19
CA ASN A 116 -58.52 -36.99 -17.05
C ASN A 116 -58.20 -37.61 -15.69
N GLY A 117 -57.80 -38.89 -15.65
CA GLY A 117 -57.52 -39.65 -14.43
C GLY A 117 -56.03 -39.89 -14.19
N ASN A 118 -55.73 -40.97 -13.48
CA ASN A 118 -54.37 -41.42 -13.20
C ASN A 118 -53.98 -42.50 -14.22
N GLY A 119 -52.88 -42.33 -14.94
CA GLY A 119 -52.39 -43.33 -15.88
C GLY A 119 -50.92 -43.65 -15.68
N THR A 120 -50.59 -44.94 -15.72
CA THR A 120 -49.23 -45.46 -15.61
C THR A 120 -48.89 -46.30 -16.84
N LEU A 121 -47.74 -46.04 -17.46
CA LEU A 121 -47.17 -46.83 -18.55
C LEU A 121 -45.73 -47.21 -18.19
N LEU A 122 -45.47 -48.51 -18.02
CA LEU A 122 -44.16 -49.07 -17.73
C LEU A 122 -43.66 -49.86 -18.94
N ILE A 123 -42.45 -49.58 -19.41
CA ILE A 123 -41.77 -50.28 -20.49
C ILE A 123 -40.44 -50.78 -19.94
N ALA A 124 -40.28 -52.09 -19.80
CA ALA A 124 -39.14 -52.69 -19.11
C ALA A 124 -38.56 -53.90 -19.85
N ASP A 125 -37.36 -54.32 -19.46
CA ASP A 125 -36.73 -55.60 -19.85
C ASP A 125 -36.73 -55.90 -21.38
N GLY A 126 -36.50 -54.89 -22.21
CA GLY A 126 -36.48 -55.02 -23.69
C GLY A 126 -37.84 -54.78 -24.37
N GLY A 127 -38.87 -54.39 -23.63
CA GLY A 127 -40.19 -54.06 -24.18
C GLY A 127 -40.16 -52.83 -25.10
N VAL A 128 -41.02 -52.81 -26.12
CA VAL A 128 -41.08 -51.69 -27.08
C VAL A 128 -42.49 -51.16 -27.26
N VAL A 129 -42.67 -49.85 -27.07
CA VAL A 129 -43.87 -49.13 -27.51
C VAL A 129 -43.51 -48.29 -28.72
N ASN A 130 -44.21 -48.50 -29.84
CA ASN A 130 -44.05 -47.77 -31.08
C ASN A 130 -45.35 -47.03 -31.41
N ASN A 131 -45.28 -45.71 -31.42
CA ASN A 131 -46.37 -44.79 -31.73
C ASN A 131 -46.03 -44.01 -33.02
N PRO A 132 -46.09 -44.63 -34.22
CA PRO A 132 -45.33 -44.17 -35.38
C PRO A 132 -45.81 -42.86 -36.04
N VAL A 133 -47.01 -42.36 -35.74
CA VAL A 133 -47.62 -41.24 -36.49
C VAL A 133 -48.12 -40.10 -35.61
N ASN A 134 -48.42 -40.35 -34.34
CA ASN A 134 -49.19 -39.45 -33.50
C ASN A 134 -48.44 -39.06 -32.23
N ALA A 135 -49.01 -38.11 -31.47
CA ALA A 135 -48.44 -37.65 -30.22
C ALA A 135 -48.60 -38.67 -29.08
N THR A 136 -47.73 -38.55 -28.07
CA THR A 136 -47.90 -39.16 -26.76
C THR A 136 -48.01 -38.06 -25.71
N HIS A 137 -49.03 -38.14 -24.86
CA HIS A 137 -49.25 -37.20 -23.78
C HIS A 137 -49.23 -37.95 -22.45
N VAL A 138 -48.43 -37.47 -21.50
CA VAL A 138 -48.32 -38.00 -20.14
C VAL A 138 -48.90 -36.94 -19.19
N GLY A 139 -50.10 -37.18 -18.67
CA GLY A 139 -50.94 -36.21 -17.98
C GLY A 139 -51.61 -35.26 -18.96
N PHE A 140 -52.89 -35.49 -19.29
CA PHE A 140 -53.64 -34.75 -20.32
C PHE A 140 -55.10 -34.49 -19.93
N GLY A 141 -55.31 -33.50 -19.07
CA GLY A 141 -56.64 -33.11 -18.59
C GLY A 141 -56.53 -32.37 -17.27
N VAL A 142 -57.57 -31.63 -16.89
CA VAL A 142 -57.55 -30.85 -15.63
C VAL A 142 -57.44 -31.79 -14.43
N GLY A 143 -56.35 -31.68 -13.67
CA GLY A 143 -56.08 -32.51 -12.49
C GLY A 143 -55.59 -33.93 -12.79
N ALA A 144 -55.30 -34.25 -14.04
CA ALA A 144 -54.83 -35.58 -14.44
C ALA A 144 -53.38 -35.86 -14.02
N VAL A 145 -53.06 -37.13 -13.74
CA VAL A 145 -51.70 -37.56 -13.40
C VAL A 145 -51.24 -38.66 -14.35
N GLY A 146 -50.17 -38.41 -15.08
CA GLY A 146 -49.52 -39.39 -15.95
C GLY A 146 -48.14 -39.78 -15.45
N TYR A 147 -47.83 -41.07 -15.48
CA TYR A 147 -46.51 -41.61 -15.18
C TYR A 147 -46.05 -42.55 -16.30
N LEU A 148 -44.91 -42.24 -16.91
CA LEU A 148 -44.27 -43.05 -17.94
C LEU A 148 -42.86 -43.45 -17.49
N GLU A 149 -42.57 -44.74 -17.48
CA GLU A 149 -41.23 -45.24 -17.19
C GLU A 149 -40.74 -46.15 -18.30
N VAL A 150 -39.52 -45.90 -18.77
CA VAL A 150 -38.82 -46.76 -19.73
C VAL A 150 -37.49 -47.17 -19.09
N SER A 151 -37.35 -48.44 -18.74
CA SER A 151 -36.22 -48.95 -17.95
C SER A 151 -35.62 -50.20 -18.60
N GLY A 152 -34.30 -50.33 -18.52
CA GLY A 152 -33.56 -51.51 -18.95
C GLY A 152 -33.06 -51.43 -20.39
N THR A 153 -32.00 -52.21 -20.65
CA THR A 153 -31.38 -52.30 -21.98
C THR A 153 -32.38 -52.79 -23.00
N ASP A 154 -32.33 -52.22 -24.22
CA ASP A 154 -33.23 -52.51 -25.35
C ASP A 154 -34.70 -52.12 -25.15
N SER A 155 -35.11 -51.62 -23.98
CA SER A 155 -36.45 -51.06 -23.77
C SER A 155 -36.60 -49.74 -24.50
N GLN A 156 -37.71 -49.58 -25.25
CA GLN A 156 -37.89 -48.42 -26.12
C GLN A 156 -39.30 -47.82 -26.11
N LEU A 157 -39.35 -46.49 -26.14
CA LEU A 157 -40.50 -45.74 -26.64
C LEU A 157 -40.11 -45.01 -27.92
N ILE A 158 -40.77 -45.34 -29.03
CA ILE A 158 -40.60 -44.68 -30.33
C ILE A 158 -41.87 -43.90 -30.62
N ASN A 159 -41.78 -42.58 -30.71
CA ASN A 159 -42.90 -41.68 -30.93
C ASN A 159 -42.70 -40.88 -32.22
N GLY A 160 -43.60 -41.05 -33.19
CA GLY A 160 -43.55 -40.34 -34.47
C GLY A 160 -44.04 -38.89 -34.38
N GLY A 161 -44.79 -38.54 -33.33
CA GLY A 161 -45.31 -37.20 -33.11
C GLY A 161 -44.58 -36.42 -32.00
N GLU A 162 -45.33 -35.50 -31.38
CA GLU A 162 -44.89 -34.74 -30.21
C GLU A 162 -44.94 -35.61 -28.95
N LEU A 163 -44.06 -35.35 -27.99
CA LEU A 163 -44.09 -35.96 -26.66
C LEU A 163 -44.34 -34.87 -25.62
N ARG A 164 -45.49 -34.90 -24.95
CA ARG A 164 -45.85 -33.91 -23.93
C ARG A 164 -45.93 -34.54 -22.55
N ILE A 165 -45.24 -33.94 -21.58
CA ILE A 165 -45.22 -34.34 -20.17
C ILE A 165 -45.84 -33.21 -19.37
N GLY A 166 -47.08 -33.39 -18.89
CA GLY A 166 -47.94 -32.30 -18.39
C GLY A 166 -48.51 -31.52 -19.57
N GLY A 167 -49.46 -32.12 -20.29
CA GLY A 167 -49.91 -31.66 -21.60
C GLY A 167 -51.05 -30.65 -21.62
N GLU A 168 -51.82 -30.50 -20.54
CA GLU A 168 -52.98 -29.59 -20.45
C GLU A 168 -53.04 -28.84 -19.12
N ASN A 169 -53.92 -27.83 -19.01
CA ASN A 169 -54.05 -26.99 -17.81
C ASN A 169 -54.17 -27.84 -16.53
N ASP A 170 -53.41 -27.48 -15.49
CA ASP A 170 -53.42 -28.13 -14.17
C ASP A 170 -53.18 -29.66 -14.19
N SER A 171 -52.54 -30.19 -15.25
CA SER A 171 -52.13 -31.60 -15.35
C SER A 171 -50.72 -31.84 -14.79
N ASN A 172 -50.46 -33.05 -14.31
CA ASN A 172 -49.15 -33.49 -13.83
C ASN A 172 -48.63 -34.66 -14.65
N GLY A 173 -47.50 -34.49 -15.33
CA GLY A 173 -46.83 -35.54 -16.08
C GLY A 173 -45.45 -35.86 -15.52
N MET A 174 -45.11 -37.14 -15.48
CA MET A 174 -43.78 -37.60 -15.10
C MET A 174 -43.26 -38.64 -16.08
N MET A 175 -42.00 -38.50 -16.50
CA MET A 175 -41.29 -39.49 -17.30
C MET A 175 -39.94 -39.86 -16.68
N ARG A 176 -39.63 -41.16 -16.61
CA ARG A 176 -38.31 -41.67 -16.20
C ARG A 176 -37.72 -42.57 -17.30
N ILE A 177 -36.44 -42.37 -17.60
CA ILE A 177 -35.66 -43.20 -18.53
C ILE A 177 -34.44 -43.72 -17.78
N THR A 178 -34.35 -45.02 -17.56
CA THR A 178 -33.31 -45.63 -16.72
C THR A 178 -32.66 -46.86 -17.33
N ASP A 179 -31.52 -47.25 -16.77
CA ASP A 179 -30.88 -48.56 -16.98
C ASP A 179 -30.60 -48.94 -18.45
N GLY A 180 -30.28 -47.95 -19.30
CA GLY A 180 -29.92 -48.18 -20.71
C GLY A 180 -31.09 -48.11 -21.70
N ALA A 181 -32.26 -47.66 -21.26
CA ALA A 181 -33.44 -47.52 -22.10
C ALA A 181 -33.34 -46.34 -23.09
N VAL A 182 -34.13 -46.38 -24.17
CA VAL A 182 -34.15 -45.33 -25.20
C VAL A 182 -35.55 -44.80 -25.46
N VAL A 183 -35.74 -43.49 -25.32
CA VAL A 183 -36.95 -42.79 -25.76
C VAL A 183 -36.62 -41.92 -26.96
N THR A 184 -37.46 -41.94 -27.99
CA THR A 184 -37.30 -41.09 -29.18
C THR A 184 -38.63 -40.49 -29.56
N ASN A 185 -38.68 -39.17 -29.78
CA ASN A 185 -39.77 -38.50 -30.48
C ASN A 185 -39.25 -37.79 -31.75
N GLN A 186 -40.05 -37.74 -32.83
CA GLN A 186 -39.62 -37.08 -34.07
C GLN A 186 -39.88 -35.56 -34.06
N ASN A 187 -41.03 -35.12 -33.51
CA ASN A 187 -41.41 -33.72 -33.43
C ASN A 187 -40.99 -33.11 -32.09
N ASP A 188 -41.69 -32.11 -31.59
CA ASP A 188 -41.30 -31.37 -30.39
C ASP A 188 -41.53 -32.18 -29.11
N ALA A 189 -40.71 -31.89 -28.10
CA ALA A 189 -40.85 -32.35 -26.74
C ALA A 189 -41.28 -31.19 -25.83
N ASP A 190 -42.42 -31.33 -25.16
CA ASP A 190 -42.93 -30.31 -24.24
C ASP A 190 -43.00 -30.86 -22.82
N ILE A 191 -42.34 -30.18 -21.88
CA ILE A 191 -42.47 -30.42 -20.44
C ILE A 191 -43.24 -29.23 -19.86
N ALA A 192 -44.41 -29.50 -19.30
CA ALA A 192 -45.40 -28.52 -18.85
C ALA A 192 -45.87 -27.58 -19.97
N TYR A 193 -46.66 -28.14 -20.90
CA TYR A 193 -47.10 -27.46 -22.14
C TYR A 193 -48.05 -26.28 -21.90
N ARG A 194 -48.90 -26.35 -20.86
CA ARG A 194 -49.99 -25.39 -20.59
C ARG A 194 -49.84 -24.69 -19.22
N PRO A 195 -50.54 -23.58 -18.97
CA PRO A 195 -50.49 -22.89 -17.68
C PRO A 195 -51.00 -23.79 -16.54
N GLY A 196 -50.33 -23.72 -15.38
CA GLY A 196 -50.66 -24.52 -14.20
C GLY A 196 -50.26 -26.01 -14.30
N SER A 197 -49.81 -26.48 -15.46
CA SER A 197 -49.30 -27.85 -15.60
C SER A 197 -47.93 -28.02 -14.94
N THR A 198 -47.65 -29.23 -14.46
CA THR A 198 -46.33 -29.64 -13.98
C THR A 198 -45.82 -30.80 -14.82
N GLY A 199 -44.58 -30.71 -15.28
CA GLY A 199 -43.91 -31.76 -16.04
C GLY A 199 -42.54 -32.06 -15.45
N SER A 200 -42.22 -33.34 -15.26
CA SER A 200 -40.91 -33.76 -14.75
C SER A 200 -40.35 -34.92 -15.56
N VAL A 201 -39.12 -34.75 -16.06
CA VAL A 201 -38.39 -35.80 -16.79
C VAL A 201 -37.07 -36.11 -16.08
N GLU A 202 -36.77 -37.39 -15.89
CA GLU A 202 -35.48 -37.86 -15.40
C GLU A 202 -34.88 -38.87 -16.39
N VAL A 203 -33.66 -38.60 -16.85
CA VAL A 203 -32.86 -39.50 -17.69
C VAL A 203 -31.60 -39.86 -16.90
N THR A 204 -31.55 -41.08 -16.39
CA THR A 204 -30.49 -41.48 -15.45
C THR A 204 -29.89 -42.84 -15.77
N GLY A 205 -28.59 -42.98 -15.54
CA GLY A 205 -27.84 -44.22 -15.75
C GLY A 205 -27.18 -44.29 -17.12
N LEU A 206 -26.06 -45.02 -17.16
CA LEU A 206 -25.24 -45.17 -18.35
C LEU A 206 -26.04 -45.81 -19.49
N GLY A 207 -26.07 -45.17 -20.65
CA GLY A 207 -26.76 -45.65 -21.84
C GLY A 207 -28.25 -45.29 -21.92
N SER A 208 -28.82 -44.68 -20.88
CA SER A 208 -30.17 -44.14 -20.92
C SER A 208 -30.22 -42.92 -21.83
N ILE A 209 -31.04 -42.95 -22.88
CA ILE A 209 -31.04 -41.94 -23.95
C ILE A 209 -32.45 -41.39 -24.19
N TRP A 210 -32.54 -40.07 -24.33
CA TRP A 210 -33.71 -39.40 -24.91
C TRP A 210 -33.33 -38.60 -26.15
N ASN A 211 -33.84 -39.03 -27.30
CA ASN A 211 -33.80 -38.27 -28.54
C ASN A 211 -35.09 -37.45 -28.66
N ALA A 212 -35.04 -36.19 -28.23
CA ALA A 212 -36.20 -35.33 -28.03
C ALA A 212 -36.72 -34.63 -29.31
N GLY A 213 -36.40 -35.18 -30.48
CA GLY A 213 -36.88 -34.68 -31.76
C GLY A 213 -36.43 -33.25 -32.10
N ASN A 214 -37.33 -32.45 -32.65
CA ASN A 214 -36.99 -31.14 -33.24
C ASN A 214 -36.68 -30.07 -32.19
N ARG A 215 -37.69 -29.56 -31.49
CA ARG A 215 -37.55 -28.56 -30.42
C ARG A 215 -37.89 -29.14 -29.07
N MET A 216 -37.28 -28.61 -28.01
CA MET A 216 -37.61 -28.96 -26.62
C MET A 216 -38.03 -27.72 -25.85
N PHE A 217 -39.12 -27.83 -25.09
CA PHE A 217 -39.57 -26.80 -24.15
C PHE A 217 -39.61 -27.38 -22.74
N ILE A 218 -38.88 -26.78 -21.80
CA ILE A 218 -38.88 -27.14 -20.38
C ILE A 218 -39.54 -26.00 -19.61
N GLY A 219 -40.79 -26.23 -19.16
CA GLY A 219 -41.64 -25.15 -18.68
C GLY A 219 -42.12 -24.32 -19.87
N HIS A 220 -42.97 -24.90 -20.72
CA HIS A 220 -43.47 -24.18 -21.90
C HIS A 220 -44.41 -23.05 -21.46
N GLU A 221 -45.47 -23.38 -20.71
CA GLU A 221 -46.37 -22.42 -20.09
C GLU A 221 -46.60 -22.70 -18.58
N GLY A 222 -46.19 -23.89 -18.09
CA GLY A 222 -46.25 -24.30 -16.69
C GLY A 222 -44.87 -24.56 -16.06
N ASP A 223 -44.81 -25.43 -15.06
CA ASP A 223 -43.59 -25.74 -14.30
C ASP A 223 -42.91 -27.01 -14.83
N GLY A 224 -41.78 -26.86 -15.51
CA GLY A 224 -41.06 -27.96 -16.14
C GLY A 224 -39.70 -28.25 -15.49
N SER A 225 -39.39 -29.54 -15.33
CA SER A 225 -38.10 -30.02 -14.83
C SER A 225 -37.51 -31.10 -15.73
N LEU A 226 -36.21 -30.98 -16.04
CA LEU A 226 -35.41 -32.00 -16.72
C LEU A 226 -34.15 -32.33 -15.90
N LYS A 227 -33.98 -33.58 -15.52
CA LYS A 227 -32.79 -34.09 -14.83
C LYS A 227 -32.07 -35.11 -15.69
N ILE A 228 -30.77 -34.92 -15.90
CA ILE A 228 -29.89 -35.80 -16.66
C ILE A 228 -28.75 -36.17 -15.75
N THR A 229 -28.73 -37.41 -15.27
CA THR A 229 -27.79 -37.83 -14.21
C THR A 229 -27.12 -39.16 -14.49
N ASN A 230 -26.01 -39.44 -13.79
CA ASN A 230 -25.35 -40.76 -13.78
C ASN A 230 -25.04 -41.35 -15.18
N GLY A 231 -24.69 -40.52 -16.17
CA GLY A 231 -24.35 -40.99 -17.52
C GLY A 231 -25.51 -40.99 -18.53
N GLY A 232 -26.66 -40.43 -18.16
CA GLY A 232 -27.80 -40.25 -19.08
C GLY A 232 -27.52 -39.23 -20.18
N VAL A 233 -28.17 -39.39 -21.35
CA VAL A 233 -27.94 -38.51 -22.51
C VAL A 233 -29.27 -38.02 -23.08
N VAL A 234 -29.37 -36.71 -23.30
CA VAL A 234 -30.51 -36.08 -23.98
C VAL A 234 -30.02 -35.33 -25.20
N THR A 235 -30.70 -35.50 -26.33
CA THR A 235 -30.41 -34.79 -27.58
C THR A 235 -31.65 -34.06 -28.09
N THR A 236 -31.50 -32.78 -28.42
CA THR A 236 -32.51 -31.93 -29.07
C THR A 236 -31.95 -31.47 -30.41
N ALA A 237 -32.64 -31.75 -31.51
CA ALA A 237 -32.07 -31.57 -32.85
C ALA A 237 -31.87 -30.09 -33.24
N THR A 238 -32.74 -29.19 -32.81
CA THR A 238 -32.62 -27.75 -33.08
C THR A 238 -32.58 -26.94 -31.80
N LYS A 239 -33.72 -26.41 -31.36
CA LYS A 239 -33.81 -25.42 -30.28
C LYS A 239 -34.33 -26.03 -28.98
N ALA A 240 -33.72 -25.68 -27.86
CA ALA A 240 -34.26 -25.90 -26.53
C ALA A 240 -34.57 -24.56 -25.83
N SER A 241 -35.74 -24.46 -25.20
CA SER A 241 -36.16 -23.30 -24.40
C SER A 241 -36.54 -23.72 -22.98
N VAL A 242 -35.92 -23.09 -21.98
CA VAL A 242 -36.24 -23.26 -20.57
C VAL A 242 -37.02 -22.03 -20.11
N ALA A 243 -38.21 -22.26 -19.54
CA ALA A 243 -39.20 -21.25 -19.16
C ALA A 243 -39.64 -20.36 -20.34
N ALA A 244 -40.36 -20.96 -21.29
CA ALA A 244 -40.76 -20.31 -22.55
C ALA A 244 -41.96 -19.36 -22.40
N GLY A 245 -42.77 -19.49 -21.34
CA GLY A 245 -43.97 -18.69 -21.08
C GLY A 245 -43.79 -17.72 -19.92
N THR A 246 -44.58 -16.64 -19.88
CA THR A 246 -44.45 -15.58 -18.86
C THR A 246 -44.83 -16.00 -17.45
N THR A 247 -45.60 -17.09 -17.30
CA THR A 247 -45.97 -17.70 -16.02
C THR A 247 -45.24 -19.02 -15.76
N SER A 248 -44.36 -19.44 -16.68
CA SER A 248 -43.68 -20.74 -16.60
C SER A 248 -42.44 -20.68 -15.71
N THR A 249 -42.09 -21.80 -15.08
CA THR A 249 -40.76 -21.99 -14.48
C THR A 249 -40.07 -23.19 -15.12
N GLY A 250 -38.75 -23.10 -15.27
CA GLY A 250 -37.96 -24.16 -15.88
C GLY A 250 -36.72 -24.52 -15.06
N TYR A 251 -36.52 -25.80 -14.79
CA TYR A 251 -35.35 -26.32 -14.09
C TYR A 251 -34.66 -27.40 -14.92
N VAL A 252 -33.35 -27.26 -15.10
CA VAL A 252 -32.50 -28.26 -15.75
C VAL A 252 -31.32 -28.61 -14.85
N GLU A 253 -31.07 -29.91 -14.67
CA GLU A 253 -29.90 -30.43 -13.96
C GLU A 253 -29.17 -31.43 -14.87
N VAL A 254 -27.87 -31.19 -15.10
CA VAL A 254 -26.97 -32.13 -15.80
C VAL A 254 -25.83 -32.46 -14.85
N ASN A 255 -25.94 -33.61 -14.18
CA ASN A 255 -25.06 -33.96 -13.06
C ASN A 255 -24.33 -35.29 -13.29
N GLY A 256 -23.04 -35.33 -12.98
CA GLY A 256 -22.25 -36.55 -12.97
C GLY A 256 -21.54 -36.85 -14.30
N ALA A 257 -20.40 -37.54 -14.19
CA ALA A 257 -19.56 -37.90 -15.33
C ALA A 257 -20.34 -38.68 -16.40
N GLY A 258 -20.21 -38.22 -17.65
CA GLY A 258 -20.88 -38.82 -18.81
C GLY A 258 -22.33 -38.36 -19.03
N SER A 259 -22.94 -37.66 -18.06
CA SER A 259 -24.26 -37.06 -18.24
C SER A 259 -24.18 -35.92 -19.26
N ARG A 260 -25.06 -35.93 -20.27
CA ARG A 260 -24.95 -34.99 -21.38
C ARG A 260 -26.28 -34.46 -21.90
N TRP A 261 -26.34 -33.15 -22.16
CA TRP A 261 -27.39 -32.53 -22.96
C TRP A 261 -26.82 -31.92 -24.23
N GLN A 262 -27.28 -32.38 -25.39
CA GLN A 262 -26.85 -31.90 -26.70
C GLN A 262 -28.00 -31.15 -27.38
N VAL A 263 -27.81 -29.86 -27.65
CA VAL A 263 -28.77 -29.01 -28.35
C VAL A 263 -28.17 -28.61 -29.70
N GLY A 264 -28.84 -28.90 -30.80
CA GLY A 264 -28.24 -28.77 -32.13
C GLY A 264 -28.03 -27.34 -32.61
N THR A 265 -28.88 -26.39 -32.21
CA THR A 265 -28.77 -24.97 -32.60
C THR A 265 -28.75 -24.07 -31.37
N LEU A 266 -29.91 -23.69 -30.83
CA LEU A 266 -30.04 -22.66 -29.81
C LEU A 266 -30.54 -23.22 -28.48
N LEU A 267 -29.82 -22.90 -27.39
CA LEU A 267 -30.28 -23.10 -26.02
C LEU A 267 -30.68 -21.75 -25.40
N ASP A 268 -31.97 -21.51 -25.21
CA ASP A 268 -32.50 -20.32 -24.53
C ASP A 268 -32.87 -20.66 -23.07
N ILE A 269 -32.20 -20.02 -22.12
CA ILE A 269 -32.50 -20.11 -20.68
C ILE A 269 -33.25 -18.85 -20.25
N GLY A 270 -34.41 -18.99 -19.63
CA GLY A 270 -35.16 -17.89 -19.02
C GLY A 270 -35.87 -17.01 -20.05
N THR A 271 -36.45 -17.62 -21.09
CA THR A 271 -36.96 -16.91 -22.28
C THR A 271 -38.01 -15.87 -21.93
N ASN A 272 -39.01 -16.25 -21.12
CA ASN A 272 -40.08 -15.36 -20.65
C ASN A 272 -40.41 -15.54 -19.16
N GLY A 273 -40.01 -16.66 -18.56
CA GLY A 273 -40.18 -16.94 -17.13
C GLY A 273 -38.85 -17.30 -16.44
N PRO A 274 -38.86 -17.49 -15.11
CA PRO A 274 -37.66 -17.85 -14.37
C PRO A 274 -37.11 -19.22 -14.78
N ALA A 275 -35.80 -19.29 -15.01
CA ALA A 275 -35.13 -20.53 -15.38
C ALA A 275 -33.82 -20.74 -14.60
N THR A 276 -33.57 -21.98 -14.23
CA THR A 276 -32.29 -22.40 -13.64
C THR A 276 -31.73 -23.60 -14.40
N MET A 277 -30.46 -23.53 -14.77
CA MET A 277 -29.69 -24.66 -15.28
C MET A 277 -28.47 -24.89 -14.39
N VAL A 278 -28.30 -26.12 -13.90
CA VAL A 278 -27.13 -26.53 -13.13
C VAL A 278 -26.39 -27.63 -13.87
N VAL A 279 -25.10 -27.42 -14.12
CA VAL A 279 -24.20 -28.42 -14.69
C VAL A 279 -23.12 -28.70 -13.67
N SER A 280 -23.07 -29.94 -13.18
CA SER A 280 -22.18 -30.31 -12.07
C SER A 280 -21.56 -31.70 -12.16
N ASP A 281 -20.50 -31.90 -11.38
CA ASP A 281 -19.81 -33.18 -11.18
C ASP A 281 -19.41 -33.91 -12.49
N GLY A 282 -18.95 -33.17 -13.51
CA GLY A 282 -18.54 -33.73 -14.80
C GLY A 282 -19.64 -33.82 -15.85
N GLY A 283 -20.80 -33.21 -15.59
CA GLY A 283 -21.88 -33.06 -16.58
C GLY A 283 -21.50 -32.14 -17.73
N VAL A 284 -22.06 -32.38 -18.92
CA VAL A 284 -21.73 -31.61 -20.13
C VAL A 284 -22.98 -31.14 -20.87
N VAL A 285 -23.05 -29.84 -21.16
CA VAL A 285 -24.06 -29.24 -22.06
C VAL A 285 -23.36 -28.73 -23.31
N THR A 286 -23.91 -29.01 -24.49
CA THR A 286 -23.38 -28.48 -25.76
C THR A 286 -24.47 -27.84 -26.61
N SER A 287 -24.18 -26.69 -27.21
CA SER A 287 -25.07 -25.95 -28.11
C SER A 287 -24.30 -25.31 -29.27
N GLN A 288 -24.96 -24.94 -30.37
CA GLN A 288 -24.33 -24.04 -31.35
C GLN A 288 -24.26 -22.63 -30.75
N SER A 289 -25.38 -22.13 -30.22
CA SER A 289 -25.46 -20.86 -29.49
C SER A 289 -26.25 -21.01 -28.20
N GLY A 290 -25.91 -20.20 -27.19
CA GLY A 290 -26.59 -20.16 -25.90
C GLY A 290 -27.02 -18.74 -25.55
N ASN A 291 -28.21 -18.59 -24.98
CA ASN A 291 -28.70 -17.33 -24.44
C ASN A 291 -29.18 -17.53 -23.00
N ILE A 292 -28.72 -16.67 -22.10
CA ILE A 292 -29.30 -16.46 -20.77
C ILE A 292 -30.08 -15.16 -20.86
N ASN A 293 -31.41 -15.28 -20.88
CA ASN A 293 -32.33 -14.18 -21.07
C ASN A 293 -32.68 -13.51 -19.73
N ASP A 294 -33.14 -12.27 -19.82
CA ASP A 294 -33.32 -11.39 -18.67
C ASP A 294 -34.64 -11.66 -17.91
N SER A 295 -35.39 -12.73 -18.16
CA SER A 295 -36.60 -13.04 -17.35
C SER A 295 -36.29 -13.82 -16.05
N ILE A 296 -35.05 -13.69 -15.52
CA ILE A 296 -34.44 -14.46 -14.41
C ILE A 296 -33.83 -15.80 -14.89
N GLY A 297 -32.91 -15.75 -15.85
CA GLY A 297 -32.05 -16.88 -16.18
C GLY A 297 -30.83 -16.97 -15.26
N VAL A 298 -30.68 -18.08 -14.54
CA VAL A 298 -29.50 -18.40 -13.72
C VAL A 298 -28.87 -19.69 -14.23
N VAL A 299 -27.58 -19.64 -14.56
CA VAL A 299 -26.81 -20.82 -14.96
C VAL A 299 -25.63 -21.02 -14.02
N GLU A 300 -25.52 -22.22 -13.46
CA GLU A 300 -24.44 -22.66 -12.59
C GLU A 300 -23.63 -23.75 -13.30
N ILE A 301 -22.37 -23.47 -13.61
CA ILE A 301 -21.40 -24.46 -14.10
C ILE A 301 -20.38 -24.69 -12.99
N THR A 302 -20.46 -25.83 -12.30
CA THR A 302 -19.68 -26.04 -11.07
C THR A 302 -19.08 -27.44 -10.97
N GLY A 303 -17.89 -27.55 -10.40
CA GLY A 303 -17.20 -28.82 -10.22
C GLY A 303 -16.30 -29.19 -11.39
N THR A 304 -15.31 -30.03 -11.11
CA THR A 304 -14.32 -30.49 -12.09
C THR A 304 -14.98 -31.18 -13.28
N ASP A 305 -14.47 -30.92 -14.48
CA ASP A 305 -14.96 -31.46 -15.76
C ASP A 305 -16.40 -31.08 -16.13
N SER A 306 -17.09 -30.25 -15.34
CA SER A 306 -18.41 -29.71 -15.69
C SER A 306 -18.28 -28.65 -16.79
N ARG A 307 -19.04 -28.80 -17.88
CA ARG A 307 -18.85 -27.98 -19.08
C ARG A 307 -20.13 -27.47 -19.71
N TRP A 308 -20.07 -26.25 -20.23
CA TRP A 308 -21.00 -25.76 -21.26
C TRP A 308 -20.24 -25.25 -22.48
N ASP A 309 -20.29 -26.03 -23.57
CA ASP A 309 -19.60 -25.71 -24.81
C ASP A 309 -20.58 -25.17 -25.87
N ASN A 310 -20.36 -23.93 -26.29
CA ASN A 310 -21.08 -23.29 -27.38
C ASN A 310 -20.16 -23.21 -28.61
N ALA A 311 -20.63 -23.64 -29.78
CA ALA A 311 -19.78 -23.59 -31.00
C ALA A 311 -19.63 -22.16 -31.58
N GLU A 312 -20.61 -21.30 -31.35
CA GLU A 312 -20.70 -19.94 -31.87
C GLU A 312 -20.87 -18.94 -30.72
N THR A 313 -22.08 -18.49 -30.42
CA THR A 313 -22.29 -17.34 -29.54
C THR A 313 -22.82 -17.73 -28.16
N LEU A 314 -22.34 -17.06 -27.12
CA LEU A 314 -22.97 -17.07 -25.80
C LEU A 314 -23.42 -15.65 -25.43
N GLN A 315 -24.71 -15.45 -25.17
CA GLN A 315 -25.27 -14.16 -24.77
C GLN A 315 -25.84 -14.22 -23.36
N ILE A 316 -25.46 -13.28 -22.50
CA ILE A 316 -25.98 -13.11 -21.13
C ILE A 316 -26.65 -11.74 -21.03
N GLY A 317 -27.90 -11.70 -20.58
CA GLY A 317 -28.74 -10.50 -20.64
C GLY A 317 -29.18 -10.23 -22.09
N SER A 318 -29.82 -11.24 -22.71
CA SER A 318 -30.33 -11.24 -24.09
C SER A 318 -31.69 -10.52 -24.24
N PHE A 319 -32.17 -10.33 -25.49
CA PHE A 319 -33.40 -9.61 -25.88
C PHE A 319 -34.65 -10.12 -25.11
N TYR A 320 -35.69 -9.28 -24.97
CA TYR A 320 -36.94 -9.46 -24.18
C TYR A 320 -36.90 -9.04 -22.69
N ALA A 321 -35.96 -8.18 -22.30
CA ALA A 321 -35.89 -7.67 -20.93
C ALA A 321 -37.16 -6.91 -20.51
N SER A 322 -37.81 -7.41 -19.45
CA SER A 322 -38.57 -6.56 -18.55
C SER A 322 -37.58 -5.72 -17.75
N VAL A 323 -37.81 -4.40 -17.67
CA VAL A 323 -36.94 -3.48 -16.92
C VAL A 323 -36.66 -4.00 -15.51
N GLY A 324 -35.38 -4.17 -15.14
CA GLY A 324 -34.94 -4.45 -13.76
C GLY A 324 -34.60 -5.90 -13.43
N SER A 325 -34.53 -6.79 -14.41
CA SER A 325 -34.09 -8.17 -14.19
C SER A 325 -32.57 -8.35 -14.39
N ASN A 326 -32.02 -9.47 -13.90
CA ASN A 326 -30.58 -9.79 -13.99
C ASN A 326 -30.35 -11.24 -14.42
N SER A 327 -29.74 -11.47 -15.59
CA SER A 327 -29.22 -12.79 -15.99
C SER A 327 -27.85 -13.05 -15.37
N THR A 328 -27.64 -14.24 -14.81
CA THR A 328 -26.35 -14.61 -14.17
C THR A 328 -25.80 -15.93 -14.69
N LEU A 329 -24.51 -15.93 -15.04
CA LEU A 329 -23.70 -17.12 -15.24
C LEU A 329 -22.64 -17.21 -14.14
N ASN A 330 -22.63 -18.31 -13.41
CA ASN A 330 -21.63 -18.60 -12.39
C ASN A 330 -20.79 -19.80 -12.85
N ILE A 331 -19.47 -19.60 -12.87
CA ILE A 331 -18.48 -20.61 -13.23
C ILE A 331 -17.59 -20.81 -12.01
N THR A 332 -17.74 -21.93 -11.33
CA THR A 332 -17.13 -22.16 -10.02
C THR A 332 -16.51 -23.55 -9.88
N ASN A 333 -15.63 -23.72 -8.90
CA ASN A 333 -15.08 -25.02 -8.49
C ASN A 333 -14.53 -25.88 -9.67
N GLY A 334 -13.87 -25.27 -10.66
CA GLY A 334 -13.31 -25.99 -11.81
C GLY A 334 -14.25 -26.16 -13.02
N GLY A 335 -15.42 -25.52 -12.99
CA GLY A 335 -16.33 -25.49 -14.13
C GLY A 335 -15.75 -24.74 -15.33
N VAL A 336 -16.14 -25.13 -16.55
CA VAL A 336 -15.61 -24.54 -17.78
C VAL A 336 -16.73 -24.16 -18.74
N VAL A 337 -16.64 -22.95 -19.30
CA VAL A 337 -17.51 -22.49 -20.39
C VAL A 337 -16.65 -22.15 -21.58
N THR A 338 -17.06 -22.57 -22.77
CA THR A 338 -16.39 -22.19 -24.02
C THR A 338 -17.37 -21.66 -25.04
N ASP A 339 -16.98 -20.63 -25.79
CA ASP A 339 -17.72 -20.15 -26.95
C ASP A 339 -16.78 -19.52 -27.99
N SER A 340 -17.32 -19.17 -29.15
CA SER A 340 -16.59 -18.39 -30.16
C SER A 340 -16.71 -16.89 -29.89
N PHE A 341 -17.92 -16.40 -29.62
CA PHE A 341 -18.17 -14.99 -29.29
C PHE A 341 -19.06 -14.84 -28.06
N GLY A 342 -18.56 -14.18 -27.02
CA GLY A 342 -19.28 -13.89 -25.79
C GLY A 342 -19.86 -12.48 -25.77
N TYR A 343 -21.09 -12.34 -25.29
CA TYR A 343 -21.77 -11.06 -25.08
C TYR A 343 -22.39 -11.00 -23.69
N VAL A 344 -21.99 -10.04 -22.87
CA VAL A 344 -22.55 -9.78 -21.54
C VAL A 344 -23.27 -8.44 -21.56
N GLY A 345 -24.51 -8.37 -21.09
CA GLY A 345 -25.36 -7.19 -21.31
C GLY A 345 -25.65 -7.01 -22.80
N ALA A 346 -26.08 -8.11 -23.45
CA ALA A 346 -26.23 -8.21 -24.89
C ALA A 346 -27.35 -7.29 -25.44
N GLY A 347 -28.51 -7.27 -24.77
CA GLY A 347 -29.67 -6.46 -25.14
C GLY A 347 -29.67 -5.06 -24.53
N LYS A 348 -30.37 -4.13 -25.18
CA LYS A 348 -30.60 -2.78 -24.64
C LYS A 348 -31.36 -2.86 -23.31
N ASP A 349 -30.92 -2.09 -22.31
CA ASP A 349 -31.48 -2.05 -20.95
C ASP A 349 -31.41 -3.37 -20.17
N ALA A 350 -30.84 -4.44 -20.76
CA ALA A 350 -30.66 -5.72 -20.11
C ALA A 350 -29.41 -5.74 -19.23
N THR A 351 -29.44 -6.51 -18.14
CA THR A 351 -28.28 -6.69 -17.26
C THR A 351 -27.77 -8.13 -17.34
N GLY A 352 -26.52 -8.30 -17.77
CA GLY A 352 -25.84 -9.58 -17.77
C GLY A 352 -24.70 -9.59 -16.75
N ARG A 353 -24.58 -10.67 -15.98
CA ARG A 353 -23.49 -10.86 -15.03
C ARG A 353 -22.82 -12.21 -15.22
N VAL A 354 -21.49 -12.22 -15.20
CA VAL A 354 -20.67 -13.44 -15.16
C VAL A 354 -19.74 -13.39 -13.96
N ASN A 355 -19.74 -14.44 -13.14
CA ASN A 355 -18.79 -14.61 -12.06
C ASN A 355 -17.95 -15.86 -12.33
N ILE A 356 -16.63 -15.71 -12.36
CA ILE A 356 -15.65 -16.79 -12.54
C ILE A 356 -14.80 -16.84 -11.28
N SER A 357 -15.03 -17.84 -10.43
CA SER A 357 -14.37 -17.93 -9.12
C SER A 357 -13.88 -19.33 -8.83
N GLY A 358 -12.72 -19.42 -8.17
CA GLY A 358 -12.09 -20.68 -7.80
C GLY A 358 -11.06 -21.16 -8.83
N THR A 359 -10.12 -21.96 -8.34
CA THR A 359 -9.08 -22.58 -9.17
C THR A 359 -9.69 -23.41 -10.30
N ASP A 360 -9.07 -23.35 -11.47
CA ASP A 360 -9.47 -24.05 -12.71
C ASP A 360 -10.83 -23.67 -13.30
N SER A 361 -11.62 -22.83 -12.62
CA SER A 361 -12.84 -22.25 -13.18
C SER A 361 -12.48 -21.32 -14.34
N SER A 362 -13.05 -21.56 -15.52
CA SER A 362 -12.65 -20.80 -16.71
C SER A 362 -13.75 -20.50 -17.70
N TRP A 363 -13.62 -19.34 -18.36
CA TRP A 363 -14.39 -18.97 -19.53
C TRP A 363 -13.46 -18.67 -20.70
N HIS A 364 -13.60 -19.44 -21.79
CA HIS A 364 -12.77 -19.30 -22.98
C HIS A 364 -13.60 -18.87 -24.20
N ASN A 365 -13.29 -17.68 -24.72
CA ASN A 365 -13.87 -17.14 -25.94
C ASN A 365 -12.83 -17.27 -27.06
N ALA A 366 -13.10 -18.06 -28.09
CA ALA A 366 -12.15 -18.27 -29.18
C ALA A 366 -11.92 -17.01 -30.04
N ASN A 367 -12.93 -16.14 -30.13
CA ASN A 367 -12.88 -14.85 -30.82
C ASN A 367 -13.11 -13.68 -29.85
N SER A 368 -14.09 -12.81 -30.12
CA SER A 368 -14.26 -11.56 -29.38
C SER A 368 -15.20 -11.70 -28.18
N LEU A 369 -14.87 -11.03 -27.08
CA LEU A 369 -15.74 -10.86 -25.91
C LEU A 369 -16.23 -9.42 -25.83
N VAL A 370 -17.55 -9.23 -25.70
CA VAL A 370 -18.17 -7.90 -25.55
C VAL A 370 -18.90 -7.82 -24.21
N ILE A 371 -18.47 -6.91 -23.33
CA ILE A 371 -19.04 -6.69 -22.00
C ILE A 371 -19.72 -5.32 -21.97
N GLY A 372 -21.04 -5.28 -21.79
CA GLY A 372 -21.84 -4.09 -22.02
C GLY A 372 -21.96 -3.80 -23.52
N ASN A 373 -22.61 -4.70 -24.27
CA ASN A 373 -22.81 -4.54 -25.71
C ASN A 373 -23.80 -3.41 -26.02
N SER A 374 -25.06 -3.58 -25.59
CA SER A 374 -26.13 -2.58 -25.67
C SER A 374 -26.76 -2.27 -24.32
N GLY A 375 -26.55 -3.13 -23.33
CA GLY A 375 -27.02 -2.96 -21.95
C GLY A 375 -25.87 -2.88 -20.95
N ASN A 376 -26.12 -3.39 -19.75
CA ASN A 376 -25.14 -3.41 -18.65
C ASN A 376 -24.52 -4.80 -18.53
N GLY A 377 -23.23 -4.92 -18.82
CA GLY A 377 -22.47 -6.16 -18.65
C GLY A 377 -21.50 -6.06 -17.49
N SER A 378 -21.48 -7.08 -16.62
CA SER A 378 -20.51 -7.19 -15.54
C SER A 378 -19.80 -8.53 -15.55
N VAL A 379 -18.47 -8.52 -15.44
CA VAL A 379 -17.66 -9.72 -15.30
C VAL A 379 -16.75 -9.60 -14.07
N VAL A 380 -16.78 -10.62 -13.21
CA VAL A 380 -15.90 -10.73 -12.05
C VAL A 380 -15.06 -11.99 -12.20
N VAL A 381 -13.74 -11.84 -12.14
CA VAL A 381 -12.77 -12.95 -12.08
C VAL A 381 -12.09 -12.89 -10.72
N SER A 382 -12.31 -13.92 -9.90
CA SER A 382 -11.79 -13.97 -8.52
C SER A 382 -11.27 -15.33 -8.11
N ASP A 383 -10.57 -15.40 -6.97
CA ASP A 383 -10.17 -16.64 -6.28
C ASP A 383 -9.46 -17.68 -7.15
N GLY A 384 -8.63 -17.24 -8.11
CA GLY A 384 -7.89 -18.11 -9.04
C GLY A 384 -8.61 -18.46 -10.35
N GLY A 385 -9.78 -17.87 -10.63
CA GLY A 385 -10.51 -18.05 -11.89
C GLY A 385 -9.80 -17.45 -13.11
N SER A 386 -10.15 -17.92 -14.31
CA SER A 386 -9.55 -17.49 -15.58
C SER A 386 -10.56 -17.07 -16.63
N LEU A 387 -10.31 -15.93 -17.27
CA LEU A 387 -11.01 -15.47 -18.47
C LEU A 387 -10.04 -15.40 -19.65
N SER A 388 -10.43 -15.89 -20.81
CA SER A 388 -9.64 -15.74 -22.03
C SER A 388 -10.46 -15.38 -23.26
N SER A 389 -9.85 -14.59 -24.14
CA SER A 389 -10.45 -14.03 -25.35
C SER A 389 -9.37 -13.66 -26.38
N SER A 390 -9.72 -13.47 -27.65
CA SER A 390 -8.77 -12.99 -28.68
C SER A 390 -8.85 -11.48 -28.94
N GLY A 391 -9.99 -10.86 -28.67
CA GLY A 391 -10.19 -9.42 -28.76
C GLY A 391 -11.36 -9.03 -27.85
N SER A 392 -11.33 -7.86 -27.24
CA SER A 392 -12.40 -7.51 -26.29
C SER A 392 -12.86 -6.07 -26.37
N TYR A 393 -14.16 -5.89 -26.13
CA TYR A 393 -14.82 -4.60 -26.02
C TYR A 393 -15.54 -4.52 -24.68
N VAL A 394 -15.35 -3.43 -23.95
CA VAL A 394 -16.06 -3.15 -22.70
C VAL A 394 -16.76 -1.81 -22.85
N GLY A 395 -18.08 -1.76 -22.67
CA GLY A 395 -18.91 -0.60 -22.98
C GLY A 395 -18.85 -0.25 -24.47
N TYR A 396 -19.62 -0.96 -25.30
CA TYR A 396 -19.44 -0.96 -26.76
C TYR A 396 -20.35 0.02 -27.52
N THR A 397 -21.55 0.34 -27.05
CA THR A 397 -22.47 1.26 -27.75
C THR A 397 -22.99 2.35 -26.82
N ALA A 398 -23.52 3.43 -27.40
CA ALA A 398 -24.08 4.55 -26.66
C ALA A 398 -25.15 4.11 -25.63
N GLY A 399 -24.91 4.46 -24.36
CA GLY A 399 -25.79 4.11 -23.24
C GLY A 399 -25.52 2.74 -22.60
N SER A 400 -24.65 1.91 -23.19
CA SER A 400 -24.20 0.66 -22.58
C SER A 400 -23.14 0.89 -21.49
N LYS A 401 -23.05 -0.06 -20.55
CA LYS A 401 -22.04 -0.06 -19.49
C LYS A 401 -21.35 -1.42 -19.41
N GLY A 402 -20.02 -1.43 -19.45
CA GLY A 402 -19.22 -2.61 -19.17
C GLY A 402 -18.38 -2.42 -17.91
N ASP A 403 -18.50 -3.33 -16.94
CA ASP A 403 -17.73 -3.33 -15.70
C ASP A 403 -16.98 -4.65 -15.53
N VAL A 404 -15.65 -4.59 -15.41
CA VAL A 404 -14.80 -5.76 -15.19
C VAL A 404 -14.00 -5.61 -13.89
N LEU A 405 -14.02 -6.66 -13.06
CA LEU A 405 -13.17 -6.77 -11.88
C LEU A 405 -12.31 -8.04 -11.99
N VAL A 406 -11.00 -7.87 -11.93
CA VAL A 406 -10.05 -8.99 -11.80
C VAL A 406 -9.34 -8.85 -10.46
N THR A 407 -9.64 -9.75 -9.53
CA THR A 407 -9.23 -9.63 -8.13
C THR A 407 -8.71 -10.93 -7.55
N GLY A 408 -7.67 -10.86 -6.72
CA GLY A 408 -7.13 -12.02 -6.03
C GLY A 408 -5.99 -12.69 -6.77
N VAL A 409 -5.19 -13.43 -5.99
CA VAL A 409 -4.02 -14.15 -6.49
C VAL A 409 -4.44 -15.20 -7.53
N ASN A 410 -3.68 -15.30 -8.61
CA ASN A 410 -3.90 -16.21 -9.75
C ASN A 410 -5.16 -15.95 -10.59
N SER A 411 -6.01 -14.99 -10.21
CA SER A 411 -7.10 -14.55 -11.05
C SER A 411 -6.58 -13.79 -12.26
N ASN A 412 -7.02 -14.20 -13.45
CA ASN A 412 -6.47 -13.66 -14.69
C ASN A 412 -7.50 -13.42 -15.78
N TRP A 413 -7.23 -12.39 -16.60
CA TRP A 413 -7.85 -12.22 -17.90
C TRP A 413 -6.77 -12.13 -18.97
N VAL A 414 -6.69 -13.14 -19.84
CA VAL A 414 -5.74 -13.21 -20.94
C VAL A 414 -6.46 -12.92 -22.26
N ASN A 415 -6.24 -11.72 -22.80
CA ASN A 415 -6.74 -11.35 -24.12
C ASN A 415 -5.59 -11.35 -25.14
N THR A 416 -5.58 -12.26 -26.11
CA THR A 416 -4.44 -12.41 -27.03
C THR A 416 -4.35 -11.35 -28.13
N GLY A 417 -5.24 -10.38 -28.15
CA GLY A 417 -5.21 -9.21 -29.04
C GLY A 417 -5.48 -7.94 -28.26
N ASP A 418 -6.14 -6.96 -28.89
CA ASP A 418 -6.47 -5.68 -28.26
C ASP A 418 -7.69 -5.77 -27.33
N ILE A 419 -7.65 -5.00 -26.25
CA ILE A 419 -8.81 -4.65 -25.42
C ILE A 419 -9.20 -3.19 -25.68
N ARG A 420 -10.49 -2.91 -25.87
CA ARG A 420 -11.02 -1.56 -26.06
C ARG A 420 -12.13 -1.24 -25.05
N PHE A 421 -11.93 -0.19 -24.27
CA PHE A 421 -12.88 0.30 -23.27
C PHE A 421 -13.56 1.55 -23.78
N GLY A 422 -14.89 1.61 -23.72
CA GLY A 422 -15.66 2.76 -24.14
C GLY A 422 -15.48 3.05 -25.63
N GLU A 423 -16.17 2.29 -26.48
CA GLU A 423 -16.32 2.59 -27.91
C GLU A 423 -17.76 3.03 -28.22
N PHE A 424 -17.92 3.77 -29.30
CA PHE A 424 -19.20 4.25 -29.85
C PHE A 424 -20.14 4.90 -28.81
N GLY A 425 -19.59 5.59 -27.81
CA GLY A 425 -20.32 6.26 -26.73
C GLY A 425 -20.67 5.38 -25.52
N GLY A 426 -20.10 4.18 -25.40
CA GLY A 426 -20.25 3.30 -24.25
C GLY A 426 -19.39 3.73 -23.05
N ASN A 427 -19.81 3.27 -21.87
CA ASN A 427 -19.12 3.50 -20.60
C ASN A 427 -18.41 2.23 -20.13
N ALA A 428 -17.15 2.35 -19.71
CA ALA A 428 -16.34 1.20 -19.34
C ALA A 428 -15.53 1.43 -18.06
N SER A 429 -15.44 0.39 -17.23
CA SER A 429 -14.55 0.36 -16.07
C SER A 429 -13.86 -0.99 -15.98
N LEU A 430 -12.53 -0.99 -15.85
CA LEU A 430 -11.75 -2.15 -15.43
C LEU A 430 -11.08 -1.84 -14.10
N THR A 431 -11.25 -2.73 -13.12
CA THR A 431 -10.54 -2.68 -11.85
C THR A 431 -9.67 -3.93 -11.73
N ILE A 432 -8.37 -3.72 -11.47
CA ILE A 432 -7.41 -4.81 -11.23
C ILE A 432 -6.81 -4.59 -9.84
N ASN A 433 -7.05 -5.52 -8.91
CA ASN A 433 -6.58 -5.40 -7.54
C ASN A 433 -6.23 -6.74 -6.91
N ASN A 434 -5.68 -6.70 -5.69
CA ASN A 434 -5.35 -7.87 -4.89
C ASN A 434 -4.53 -8.91 -5.67
N SER A 435 -3.54 -8.47 -6.46
CA SER A 435 -2.71 -9.32 -7.32
C SER A 435 -3.41 -10.01 -8.50
N GLY A 436 -4.63 -9.59 -8.86
CA GLY A 436 -5.25 -10.00 -10.12
C GLY A 436 -4.43 -9.53 -11.33
N THR A 437 -4.54 -10.23 -12.46
CA THR A 437 -3.72 -9.96 -13.65
C THR A 437 -4.55 -9.82 -14.92
N VAL A 438 -4.22 -8.84 -15.76
CA VAL A 438 -4.81 -8.69 -17.09
C VAL A 438 -3.67 -8.63 -18.11
N GLN A 439 -3.77 -9.38 -19.19
CA GLN A 439 -2.78 -9.40 -20.27
C GLN A 439 -3.45 -9.07 -21.60
N THR A 440 -2.85 -8.17 -22.38
CA THR A 440 -3.32 -7.78 -23.71
C THR A 440 -2.21 -7.17 -24.57
N ASP A 441 -2.33 -7.31 -25.90
CA ASP A 441 -1.40 -6.68 -26.84
C ASP A 441 -1.43 -5.15 -26.73
N ASN A 442 -2.61 -4.54 -26.75
CA ASN A 442 -2.79 -3.10 -26.51
C ASN A 442 -4.11 -2.85 -25.79
N LEU A 443 -4.13 -1.81 -24.95
CA LEU A 443 -5.35 -1.32 -24.33
C LEU A 443 -5.70 0.07 -24.87
N THR A 444 -6.91 0.25 -25.41
CA THR A 444 -7.45 1.57 -25.78
C THR A 444 -8.60 1.95 -24.85
N ILE A 445 -8.60 3.16 -24.30
CA ILE A 445 -9.61 3.63 -23.34
C ILE A 445 -10.33 4.86 -23.89
N ALA A 446 -11.66 4.85 -23.90
CA ALA A 446 -12.55 5.90 -24.40
C ALA A 446 -12.11 6.48 -25.76
N LYS A 447 -12.05 5.62 -26.79
CA LYS A 447 -11.55 6.00 -28.12
C LYS A 447 -12.29 7.21 -28.70
N ASP A 448 -13.61 7.19 -28.62
CA ASP A 448 -14.51 8.18 -29.21
C ASP A 448 -14.89 9.28 -28.20
N ALA A 449 -15.11 10.50 -28.69
CA ALA A 449 -15.31 11.70 -27.86
C ALA A 449 -16.48 11.63 -26.86
N THR A 450 -17.48 10.78 -27.11
CA THR A 450 -18.63 10.59 -26.22
C THR A 450 -18.50 9.40 -25.28
N SER A 451 -17.45 8.60 -25.41
CA SER A 451 -17.21 7.43 -24.58
C SER A 451 -16.58 7.81 -23.24
N ILE A 452 -16.77 6.96 -22.23
CA ILE A 452 -16.12 7.07 -20.91
C ILE A 452 -15.39 5.77 -20.62
N GLY A 453 -14.16 5.86 -20.13
CA GLY A 453 -13.35 4.69 -19.82
C GLY A 453 -12.40 4.94 -18.65
N VAL A 454 -12.41 4.03 -17.68
CA VAL A 454 -11.55 4.12 -16.49
C VAL A 454 -10.80 2.79 -16.28
N LEU A 455 -9.48 2.87 -16.19
CA LEU A 455 -8.64 1.79 -15.68
C LEU A 455 -8.26 2.10 -14.23
N ASN A 456 -8.64 1.24 -13.29
CA ASN A 456 -8.29 1.35 -11.89
C ASN A 456 -7.25 0.28 -11.52
N ILE A 457 -6.10 0.71 -11.00
CA ILE A 457 -5.10 -0.15 -10.38
C ILE A 457 -5.23 -0.01 -8.86
N GLY A 458 -5.58 -1.12 -8.20
CA GLY A 458 -6.09 -1.11 -6.84
C GLY A 458 -7.58 -0.79 -6.82
N SER A 459 -7.99 0.20 -6.04
CA SER A 459 -9.40 0.58 -5.93
C SER A 459 -9.79 1.66 -6.95
N ALA A 460 -11.09 1.85 -7.18
CA ALA A 460 -11.56 3.02 -7.93
C ALA A 460 -11.34 4.33 -7.14
N ALA A 461 -11.40 5.47 -7.82
CA ALA A 461 -11.31 6.78 -7.17
C ALA A 461 -12.37 6.95 -6.07
N ASN A 462 -12.00 7.61 -4.96
CA ASN A 462 -12.85 7.83 -3.77
C ASN A 462 -13.22 6.58 -2.94
N TYR A 463 -12.73 5.40 -3.30
CA TYR A 463 -12.80 4.22 -2.44
C TYR A 463 -11.50 4.06 -1.64
N THR A 464 -11.55 3.32 -0.54
CA THR A 464 -10.35 2.96 0.23
C THR A 464 -9.37 2.19 -0.66
N ALA A 465 -8.09 2.58 -0.64
CA ALA A 465 -7.03 1.90 -1.39
C ALA A 465 -6.96 0.40 -1.05
N SER A 466 -6.66 -0.43 -2.05
CA SER A 466 -6.44 -1.89 -1.92
C SER A 466 -5.06 -2.26 -2.46
N LEU A 467 -4.66 -3.54 -2.39
CA LEU A 467 -3.45 -3.98 -3.09
C LEU A 467 -3.63 -3.81 -4.60
N ALA A 468 -2.58 -3.37 -5.31
CA ALA A 468 -2.60 -3.28 -6.76
C ALA A 468 -2.82 -4.67 -7.40
N GLY A 469 -3.36 -4.65 -8.61
CA GLY A 469 -3.27 -5.75 -9.57
C GLY A 469 -2.39 -5.31 -10.75
N TYR A 470 -2.12 -6.23 -11.67
CA TYR A 470 -1.14 -6.02 -12.74
C TYR A 470 -1.80 -6.02 -14.11
N ILE A 471 -1.52 -4.99 -14.89
CA ILE A 471 -1.80 -4.95 -16.33
C ILE A 471 -0.50 -5.21 -17.09
N ASN A 472 -0.49 -6.23 -17.92
CA ASN A 472 0.63 -6.57 -18.80
C ASN A 472 0.26 -6.22 -20.24
N THR A 473 0.64 -5.01 -20.65
CA THR A 473 0.52 -4.54 -22.01
C THR A 473 1.66 -3.57 -22.33
N PRO A 474 2.23 -3.56 -23.54
CA PRO A 474 3.25 -2.58 -23.93
C PRO A 474 2.70 -1.15 -23.99
N LEU A 475 1.44 -0.95 -24.41
CA LEU A 475 0.87 0.38 -24.67
C LEU A 475 -0.58 0.50 -24.21
N ILE A 476 -0.86 1.58 -23.48
CA ILE A 476 -2.20 2.05 -23.15
C ILE A 476 -2.45 3.37 -23.88
N THR A 477 -3.46 3.40 -24.73
CA THR A 477 -3.87 4.59 -25.48
C THR A 477 -5.14 5.18 -24.86
N LEU A 478 -5.02 6.39 -24.34
CA LEU A 478 -6.12 7.20 -23.82
C LEU A 478 -6.74 8.00 -24.96
N GLY A 479 -7.93 7.59 -25.41
CA GLY A 479 -8.62 8.16 -26.56
C GLY A 479 -9.19 9.57 -26.33
N SER A 480 -10.02 10.00 -27.29
CA SER A 480 -10.58 11.35 -27.32
C SER A 480 -11.77 11.57 -26.37
N GLY A 481 -12.37 10.49 -25.85
CA GLY A 481 -13.40 10.55 -24.82
C GLY A 481 -12.83 10.80 -23.42
N ASP A 482 -13.68 10.69 -22.40
CA ASP A 482 -13.24 10.82 -21.00
C ASP A 482 -12.53 9.53 -20.57
N SER A 483 -11.23 9.47 -20.87
CA SER A 483 -10.34 8.36 -20.54
C SER A 483 -9.47 8.70 -19.33
N SER A 484 -9.35 7.75 -18.40
CA SER A 484 -8.47 7.91 -17.24
C SER A 484 -7.82 6.62 -16.76
N ILE A 485 -6.63 6.77 -16.18
CA ILE A 485 -5.97 5.76 -15.35
C ILE A 485 -5.93 6.27 -13.91
N VAL A 486 -6.40 5.44 -12.99
CA VAL A 486 -6.46 5.73 -11.55
C VAL A 486 -5.56 4.76 -10.81
N PHE A 487 -4.58 5.30 -10.09
CA PHE A 487 -3.76 4.57 -9.12
C PHE A 487 -4.28 4.86 -7.72
N ASN A 488 -4.89 3.86 -7.09
CA ASN A 488 -5.39 3.96 -5.72
C ASN A 488 -5.11 2.64 -5.00
N HIS A 489 -3.83 2.44 -4.69
CA HIS A 489 -3.32 1.20 -4.12
C HIS A 489 -2.47 1.46 -2.87
N ILE A 490 -2.15 0.41 -2.10
CA ILE A 490 -1.35 0.53 -0.85
C ILE A 490 0.12 0.12 -1.02
N ASP A 491 0.52 -0.35 -2.21
CA ASP A 491 1.89 -0.76 -2.49
C ASP A 491 2.90 0.40 -2.37
N THR A 492 4.09 0.09 -1.86
CA THR A 492 5.17 1.05 -1.60
C THR A 492 6.20 1.14 -2.72
N ASP A 493 6.06 0.33 -3.78
CA ASP A 493 6.96 0.30 -4.94
C ASP A 493 6.28 -0.39 -6.14
N TYR A 494 5.10 0.08 -6.55
CA TYR A 494 4.36 -0.55 -7.66
C TYR A 494 4.96 -0.15 -9.02
N GLN A 495 5.44 -1.15 -9.75
CA GLN A 495 6.11 -0.98 -11.04
C GLN A 495 5.09 -0.98 -12.19
N PHE A 496 4.87 0.17 -12.82
CA PHE A 496 3.98 0.31 -13.98
C PHE A 496 4.78 0.41 -15.28
N ASN A 497 4.80 -0.69 -16.04
CA ASN A 497 5.68 -0.85 -17.19
C ASN A 497 5.07 -0.40 -18.52
N SER A 498 3.76 -0.24 -18.61
CA SER A 498 3.09 0.18 -19.85
C SER A 498 3.39 1.63 -20.20
N ALA A 499 3.69 1.90 -21.47
CA ALA A 499 3.69 3.26 -21.98
C ALA A 499 2.25 3.78 -22.07
N ILE A 500 2.04 5.05 -21.77
CA ILE A 500 0.74 5.72 -21.85
C ILE A 500 0.80 6.81 -22.92
N ALA A 501 -0.16 6.81 -23.84
CA ALA A 501 -0.28 7.78 -24.92
C ALA A 501 -1.70 8.35 -25.02
N GLY A 502 -1.89 9.42 -25.81
CA GLY A 502 -3.21 9.98 -26.13
C GLY A 502 -3.61 11.20 -25.29
N SER A 503 -4.91 11.44 -25.06
CA SER A 503 -5.41 12.71 -24.48
C SER A 503 -6.04 12.59 -23.09
N GLY A 504 -6.14 11.40 -22.53
CA GLY A 504 -6.76 11.17 -21.22
C GLY A 504 -5.87 11.51 -20.02
N LYS A 505 -6.47 11.34 -18.84
CA LYS A 505 -5.93 11.79 -17.55
C LYS A 505 -5.25 10.66 -16.79
N VAL A 506 -4.30 11.01 -15.93
CA VAL A 506 -3.70 10.08 -14.96
C VAL A 506 -3.88 10.66 -13.55
N ALA A 507 -4.36 9.85 -12.62
CA ALA A 507 -4.58 10.28 -11.24
C ALA A 507 -3.98 9.31 -10.23
N VAL A 508 -3.23 9.83 -9.26
CA VAL A 508 -2.68 9.07 -8.13
C VAL A 508 -3.38 9.51 -6.85
N TYR A 509 -3.95 8.56 -6.11
CA TYR A 509 -4.69 8.78 -4.87
C TYR A 509 -4.03 8.14 -3.65
N SER A 510 -3.22 7.10 -3.83
CA SER A 510 -2.52 6.41 -2.74
C SER A 510 -1.40 5.54 -3.28
N GLY A 511 -0.51 5.10 -2.40
CA GLY A 511 0.63 4.23 -2.72
C GLY A 511 1.74 4.96 -3.46
N MET A 512 2.78 4.21 -3.83
CA MET A 512 3.86 4.67 -4.69
C MET A 512 3.77 3.97 -6.04
N THR A 513 3.53 4.72 -7.11
CA THR A 513 3.52 4.23 -8.49
C THR A 513 4.79 4.68 -9.21
N VAL A 514 5.56 3.74 -9.73
CA VAL A 514 6.74 3.99 -10.57
C VAL A 514 6.37 3.86 -12.04
N LEU A 515 6.49 4.95 -12.81
CA LEU A 515 6.28 4.92 -14.26
C LEU A 515 7.59 4.57 -14.97
N ASN A 516 7.64 3.38 -15.60
CA ASN A 516 8.82 2.92 -16.34
C ASN A 516 8.71 3.16 -17.85
N GLY A 517 7.49 3.24 -18.38
CA GLY A 517 7.25 3.48 -19.81
C GLY A 517 7.55 4.92 -20.23
N VAL A 518 7.85 5.11 -21.52
CA VAL A 518 7.95 6.46 -22.13
C VAL A 518 6.53 6.98 -22.38
N ASN A 519 6.09 7.93 -21.56
CA ASN A 519 4.74 8.45 -21.61
C ASN A 519 4.62 9.68 -22.51
N THR A 520 3.55 9.75 -23.30
CA THR A 520 3.32 10.82 -24.31
C THR A 520 1.90 11.38 -24.28
N TYR A 521 1.10 11.04 -23.26
CA TYR A 521 -0.27 11.52 -23.14
C TYR A 521 -0.33 13.02 -22.79
N SER A 522 -1.33 13.74 -23.29
CA SER A 522 -1.46 15.19 -23.10
C SER A 522 -2.45 15.60 -22.01
N GLY A 523 -3.31 14.70 -21.55
CA GLY A 523 -4.25 15.00 -20.47
C GLY A 523 -3.53 15.17 -19.14
N THR A 524 -4.20 15.86 -18.20
CA THR A 524 -3.62 16.24 -16.91
C THR A 524 -3.22 15.02 -16.07
N THR A 525 -2.06 15.12 -15.43
CA THR A 525 -1.61 14.24 -14.36
C THR A 525 -1.84 14.89 -13.01
N THR A 526 -2.66 14.27 -12.15
CA THR A 526 -2.95 14.77 -10.81
C THR A 526 -2.43 13.80 -9.76
N VAL A 527 -1.49 14.26 -8.92
CA VAL A 527 -1.06 13.53 -7.73
C VAL A 527 -1.87 14.09 -6.55
N ASN A 528 -3.04 13.49 -6.30
CA ASN A 528 -3.94 13.92 -5.22
C ASN A 528 -3.35 13.60 -3.84
N ALA A 529 -2.82 12.38 -3.73
CA ALA A 529 -2.09 11.85 -2.58
C ALA A 529 -1.19 10.69 -3.05
N GLY A 530 -0.30 10.21 -2.18
CA GLY A 530 0.68 9.18 -2.55
C GLY A 530 1.85 9.75 -3.36
N ILE A 531 2.61 8.88 -4.02
CA ILE A 531 3.86 9.22 -4.69
C ILE A 531 3.80 8.77 -6.15
N LEU A 532 3.97 9.70 -7.08
CA LEU A 532 4.26 9.39 -8.48
C LEU A 532 5.77 9.49 -8.71
N LYS A 533 6.41 8.34 -8.97
CA LYS A 533 7.86 8.23 -9.09
C LYS A 533 8.28 7.96 -10.54
N ALA A 534 9.34 8.62 -11.00
CA ALA A 534 9.96 8.32 -12.29
C ALA A 534 10.79 7.03 -12.20
N GLY A 535 10.59 6.11 -13.16
CA GLY A 535 11.38 4.89 -13.29
C GLY A 535 12.59 5.02 -14.21
N ALA A 536 12.60 6.03 -15.09
CA ALA A 536 13.68 6.32 -16.03
C ALA A 536 13.65 7.79 -16.46
N ALA A 537 14.70 8.24 -17.15
CA ALA A 537 14.69 9.57 -17.78
C ALA A 537 13.54 9.69 -18.80
N SER A 538 12.86 10.84 -18.82
CA SER A 538 11.72 11.10 -19.71
C SER A 538 10.55 10.09 -19.58
N SER A 539 10.37 9.48 -18.40
CA SER A 539 9.21 8.64 -18.12
C SER A 539 7.95 9.46 -17.87
N PHE A 540 8.06 10.71 -17.42
CA PHE A 540 6.91 11.62 -17.31
C PHE A 540 6.56 12.24 -18.66
N SER A 541 5.28 12.49 -18.90
CA SER A 541 4.82 12.97 -20.19
C SER A 541 5.11 14.44 -20.38
N THR A 542 5.93 14.75 -21.39
CA THR A 542 6.29 16.13 -21.77
C THR A 542 5.10 16.96 -22.26
N ALA A 543 4.00 16.30 -22.67
CA ALA A 543 2.78 16.96 -23.15
C ALA A 543 1.76 17.21 -22.02
N SER A 544 1.92 16.58 -20.86
CA SER A 544 0.95 16.61 -19.77
C SER A 544 1.21 17.78 -18.80
N GLU A 545 0.11 18.43 -18.39
CA GLU A 545 0.09 19.30 -17.22
C GLU A 545 0.12 18.47 -15.94
N TYR A 546 1.00 18.84 -15.00
CA TYR A 546 1.12 18.18 -13.69
C TYR A 546 0.55 19.06 -12.58
N ILE A 547 -0.33 18.47 -11.77
CA ILE A 547 -0.87 19.07 -10.55
C ILE A 547 -0.48 18.18 -9.38
N VAL A 548 0.32 18.71 -8.46
CA VAL A 548 0.72 18.02 -7.22
C VAL A 548 -0.05 18.66 -6.07
N GLU A 549 -1.04 17.96 -5.55
CA GLU A 549 -1.86 18.42 -4.43
C GLU A 549 -1.10 18.31 -3.10
N THR A 550 -1.60 18.96 -2.04
CA THR A 550 -0.89 19.08 -0.75
C THR A 550 -0.42 17.75 -0.14
N ALA A 551 -1.15 16.66 -0.35
CA ALA A 551 -0.80 15.33 0.16
C ALA A 551 -0.03 14.45 -0.86
N GLY A 552 0.23 14.98 -2.06
CA GLY A 552 0.91 14.29 -3.14
C GLY A 552 2.40 14.59 -3.20
N GLU A 553 3.16 13.64 -3.73
CA GLU A 553 4.58 13.80 -4.05
C GLU A 553 4.88 13.39 -5.50
N LEU A 554 5.63 14.24 -6.20
CA LEU A 554 6.25 13.94 -7.49
C LEU A 554 7.75 13.69 -7.26
N ASP A 555 8.18 12.44 -7.43
CA ASP A 555 9.56 12.02 -7.19
C ASP A 555 10.26 11.69 -8.51
N LEU A 556 11.32 12.43 -8.86
CA LEU A 556 12.08 12.20 -10.08
C LEU A 556 13.10 11.07 -9.94
N ALA A 557 13.36 10.59 -8.72
CA ALA A 557 14.28 9.49 -8.43
C ALA A 557 15.70 9.66 -9.01
N GLY A 558 16.15 10.89 -9.26
CA GLY A 558 17.44 11.16 -9.88
C GLY A 558 17.46 11.14 -11.41
N PHE A 559 16.29 11.13 -12.06
CA PHE A 559 16.17 11.11 -13.52
C PHE A 559 15.67 12.44 -14.07
N ASP A 560 16.29 12.91 -15.15
CA ASP A 560 15.82 14.11 -15.84
C ASP A 560 14.41 13.92 -16.41
N GLN A 561 13.53 14.88 -16.10
CA GLN A 561 12.14 14.88 -16.58
C GLN A 561 11.80 16.21 -17.25
N THR A 562 10.88 16.14 -18.22
CA THR A 562 10.27 17.32 -18.83
C THR A 562 8.76 17.23 -18.71
N LEU A 563 8.13 18.30 -18.24
CA LEU A 563 6.68 18.44 -18.09
C LEU A 563 6.17 19.57 -18.98
N ASN A 564 4.87 19.59 -19.30
CA ASN A 564 4.26 20.74 -19.99
C ASN A 564 4.12 21.92 -19.03
N SER A 565 3.41 21.74 -17.92
CA SER A 565 3.27 22.73 -16.85
C SER A 565 3.27 22.03 -15.49
N LEU A 566 3.52 22.77 -14.42
CA LEU A 566 3.53 22.24 -13.06
C LEU A 566 2.86 23.22 -12.10
N SER A 567 1.80 22.75 -11.43
CA SER A 567 1.18 23.41 -10.27
C SER A 567 1.53 22.62 -9.02
N ASN A 568 2.25 23.23 -8.08
CA ASN A 568 2.81 22.53 -6.92
C ASN A 568 2.25 23.07 -5.59
N SER A 569 1.34 22.30 -4.99
CA SER A 569 0.83 22.47 -3.61
C SER A 569 1.44 21.44 -2.64
N GLY A 570 2.00 20.34 -3.16
CA GLY A 570 2.56 19.21 -2.40
C GLY A 570 4.08 19.22 -2.33
N THR A 571 4.71 18.07 -2.61
CA THR A 571 6.18 17.93 -2.62
C THR A 571 6.68 17.50 -4.01
N VAL A 572 7.75 18.13 -4.47
CA VAL A 572 8.51 17.71 -5.65
C VAL A 572 9.93 17.40 -5.21
N SER A 573 10.35 16.15 -5.36
CA SER A 573 11.65 15.64 -4.91
C SER A 573 12.48 15.26 -6.12
N LEU A 574 13.66 15.87 -6.30
CA LEU A 574 14.53 15.54 -7.42
C LEU A 574 15.29 14.22 -7.16
N ASN A 575 15.78 14.05 -5.92
CA ASN A 575 16.43 12.83 -5.41
C ASN A 575 17.65 12.38 -6.26
N GLY A 576 18.30 11.29 -5.85
CA GLY A 576 19.48 10.77 -6.54
C GLY A 576 20.76 11.55 -6.29
N VAL A 577 21.73 11.40 -7.20
CA VAL A 577 23.02 12.11 -7.14
C VAL A 577 22.80 13.54 -7.64
N PRO A 578 23.42 14.58 -7.04
CA PRO A 578 23.20 15.96 -7.48
C PRO A 578 23.49 16.14 -8.98
N GLY A 579 22.55 16.78 -9.68
CA GLY A 579 22.63 17.02 -11.13
C GLY A 579 21.35 16.73 -11.90
N THR A 580 20.30 16.26 -11.22
CA THR A 580 19.00 15.96 -11.83
C THR A 580 18.32 17.24 -12.29
N ILE A 581 17.73 17.23 -13.48
CA ILE A 581 17.05 18.39 -14.06
C ILE A 581 15.56 18.12 -14.23
N LEU A 582 14.73 18.93 -13.57
CA LEU A 582 13.31 19.06 -13.88
C LEU A 582 13.10 20.23 -14.84
N THR A 583 12.64 19.95 -16.06
CA THR A 583 12.27 20.98 -17.04
C THR A 583 10.75 21.15 -17.11
N VAL A 584 10.26 22.38 -17.00
CA VAL A 584 8.86 22.75 -17.21
C VAL A 584 8.79 23.61 -18.47
N SER A 585 8.18 23.07 -19.53
CA SER A 585 8.15 23.71 -20.85
C SER A 585 7.30 24.98 -20.89
N GLY A 586 6.23 25.00 -20.11
CA GLY A 586 5.29 26.09 -19.91
C GLY A 586 5.44 26.72 -18.54
N ASN A 587 4.32 27.01 -17.88
CA ASN A 587 4.32 27.75 -16.61
C ASN A 587 4.52 26.84 -15.40
N TYR A 588 5.20 27.38 -14.38
CA TYR A 588 5.31 26.81 -13.04
C TYR A 588 4.51 27.68 -12.05
N ILE A 589 3.57 27.07 -11.34
CA ILE A 589 2.72 27.74 -10.34
C ILE A 589 3.04 27.16 -8.98
N GLY A 590 3.57 27.97 -8.07
CA GLY A 590 3.77 27.60 -6.67
C GLY A 590 2.54 27.91 -5.82
N ASN A 591 2.02 26.92 -5.11
CA ASN A 591 0.93 27.05 -4.16
C ASN A 591 1.38 26.64 -2.74
N ASP A 592 2.50 27.20 -2.28
CA ASP A 592 3.18 26.86 -1.02
C ASP A 592 3.73 25.41 -0.95
N GLY A 593 3.78 24.70 -2.08
CA GLY A 593 4.43 23.39 -2.20
C GLY A 593 5.94 23.45 -1.96
N LEU A 594 6.51 22.30 -1.61
CA LEU A 594 7.95 22.08 -1.40
C LEU A 594 8.62 21.60 -2.68
N LEU A 595 9.77 22.17 -3.00
CA LEU A 595 10.71 21.70 -4.01
C LEU A 595 12.04 21.35 -3.33
N ASN A 596 12.40 20.07 -3.35
CA ASN A 596 13.57 19.52 -2.66
C ASN A 596 14.69 19.19 -3.65
N PHE A 597 15.85 19.82 -3.44
CA PHE A 597 17.06 19.65 -4.25
C PHE A 597 18.13 18.88 -3.48
N ASN A 598 18.89 18.05 -4.19
CA ASN A 598 20.18 17.56 -3.72
C ASN A 598 21.31 18.41 -4.29
N SER A 599 22.27 18.77 -3.44
CA SER A 599 23.41 19.62 -3.84
C SER A 599 24.69 19.20 -3.13
N LEU A 600 25.81 19.32 -3.84
CA LEU A 600 27.15 19.22 -3.26
C LEU A 600 27.65 20.63 -2.92
N LEU A 601 27.17 21.20 -1.81
CA LEU A 601 27.34 22.61 -1.44
C LEU A 601 28.82 23.05 -1.29
N ASN A 602 29.43 23.48 -2.39
CA ASN A 602 30.78 24.01 -2.47
C ASN A 602 30.74 25.46 -3.03
N ASN A 603 31.29 25.70 -4.23
CA ASN A 603 31.33 27.00 -4.89
C ASN A 603 30.30 27.07 -6.04
N ASP A 604 30.31 28.14 -6.85
CA ASP A 604 29.39 28.35 -7.98
C ASP A 604 29.27 27.17 -8.96
N THR A 605 30.29 26.31 -9.06
CA THR A 605 30.31 25.13 -9.97
C THR A 605 29.85 23.84 -9.29
N SER A 606 29.18 23.95 -8.14
CA SER A 606 28.68 22.78 -7.40
C SER A 606 27.74 21.93 -8.26
N ALA A 607 27.96 20.62 -8.25
CA ALA A 607 26.97 19.68 -8.77
C ALA A 607 25.69 19.85 -7.94
N THR A 608 24.60 20.19 -8.60
CA THR A 608 23.33 20.50 -7.96
C THR A 608 22.20 20.12 -8.89
N ASP A 609 21.11 19.66 -8.30
CA ASP A 609 19.84 19.52 -8.99
C ASP A 609 19.33 20.88 -9.45
N LYS A 610 18.53 20.91 -10.53
CA LYS A 610 17.98 22.13 -11.13
C LYS A 610 16.51 22.02 -11.53
N LEU A 611 15.78 23.12 -11.35
CA LEU A 611 14.49 23.38 -11.99
C LEU A 611 14.70 24.39 -13.14
N VAL A 612 14.31 24.03 -14.36
CA VAL A 612 14.32 24.92 -15.52
C VAL A 612 12.88 25.19 -15.94
N VAL A 613 12.47 26.47 -15.96
CA VAL A 613 11.12 26.89 -16.38
C VAL A 613 11.22 27.72 -17.66
N ASN A 614 10.69 27.19 -18.76
CA ASN A 614 10.71 27.86 -20.06
C ASN A 614 9.56 28.87 -20.25
N GLY A 615 8.48 28.75 -19.46
CA GLY A 615 7.42 29.74 -19.36
C GLY A 615 7.59 30.67 -18.16
N ASN A 616 6.47 31.14 -17.61
CA ASN A 616 6.45 32.07 -16.48
C ASN A 616 6.34 31.32 -15.14
N THR A 617 6.88 31.93 -14.08
CA THR A 617 6.61 31.49 -12.70
C THR A 617 5.61 32.40 -12.01
N SER A 618 4.78 31.86 -11.13
CA SER A 618 3.87 32.62 -10.25
C SER A 618 3.66 31.93 -8.91
N GLY A 619 3.10 32.65 -7.94
CA GLY A 619 2.82 32.13 -6.60
C GLY A 619 4.08 31.94 -5.74
N THR A 620 4.00 31.07 -4.73
CA THR A 620 5.07 30.85 -3.75
C THR A 620 5.47 29.38 -3.70
N THR A 621 6.77 29.09 -3.62
CA THR A 621 7.30 27.73 -3.44
C THR A 621 8.35 27.72 -2.33
N ARG A 622 8.29 26.70 -1.49
CA ARG A 622 9.27 26.44 -0.44
C ARG A 622 10.41 25.61 -1.02
N VAL A 623 11.65 26.01 -0.78
CA VAL A 623 12.85 25.36 -1.33
C VAL A 623 13.65 24.71 -0.22
N GLY A 624 13.72 23.38 -0.24
CA GLY A 624 14.59 22.59 0.62
C GLY A 624 15.82 22.12 -0.14
N VAL A 625 16.95 22.03 0.56
CA VAL A 625 18.22 21.57 -0.02
C VAL A 625 18.88 20.57 0.93
N THR A 626 19.16 19.39 0.42
CA THR A 626 19.94 18.36 1.10
C THR A 626 21.39 18.42 0.63
N ASN A 627 22.30 18.68 1.56
CA ASN A 627 23.73 18.64 1.28
C ASN A 627 24.22 17.18 1.23
N LEU A 628 24.69 16.73 0.06
CA LEU A 628 25.23 15.37 -0.12
C LEU A 628 26.76 15.34 -0.12
N GLY A 629 27.37 16.01 0.86
CA GLY A 629 28.81 15.96 1.12
C GLY A 629 29.62 17.16 0.62
N GLY A 630 28.99 18.29 0.31
CA GLY A 630 29.70 19.54 0.08
C GLY A 630 30.30 20.04 1.39
N SER A 631 31.54 20.49 1.34
CA SER A 631 32.28 20.99 2.53
C SER A 631 32.00 22.45 2.83
N GLY A 632 31.28 23.15 1.96
CA GLY A 632 31.12 24.59 2.01
C GLY A 632 32.26 25.32 1.29
N ALA A 633 31.94 26.30 0.45
CA ALA A 633 32.92 27.25 -0.08
C ALA A 633 32.29 28.62 -0.34
N THR A 634 33.13 29.61 -0.61
CA THR A 634 32.66 30.92 -1.07
C THR A 634 31.98 30.79 -2.43
N THR A 635 30.78 31.34 -2.54
CA THR A 635 30.11 31.58 -3.82
C THR A 635 30.37 33.00 -4.30
N LEU A 636 30.65 33.19 -5.58
CA LEU A 636 30.77 34.51 -6.21
C LEU A 636 29.44 34.94 -6.83
N ASN A 637 28.89 34.10 -7.70
CA ASN A 637 27.59 34.28 -8.36
C ASN A 637 26.49 33.43 -7.70
N GLY A 638 26.86 32.41 -6.92
CA GLY A 638 25.93 31.48 -6.29
C GLY A 638 25.80 30.15 -7.03
N ILE A 639 25.27 29.14 -6.33
CA ILE A 639 24.93 27.82 -6.89
C ILE A 639 23.51 27.92 -7.47
N GLU A 640 23.37 27.84 -8.78
CA GLU A 640 22.08 27.97 -9.47
C GLU A 640 21.17 26.77 -9.23
N LEU A 641 20.00 27.00 -8.62
CA LEU A 641 18.98 25.97 -8.43
C LEU A 641 17.83 26.09 -9.43
N ILE A 642 17.48 27.32 -9.81
CA ILE A 642 16.26 27.58 -10.58
C ILE A 642 16.58 28.56 -11.71
N GLU A 643 16.32 28.13 -12.93
CA GLU A 643 16.43 28.92 -14.15
C GLU A 643 15.02 29.25 -14.65
N VAL A 644 14.75 30.54 -14.92
CA VAL A 644 13.45 30.99 -15.46
C VAL A 644 13.69 31.79 -16.72
N ASN A 645 13.33 31.21 -17.86
CA ASN A 645 13.50 31.82 -19.18
C ASN A 645 12.34 32.77 -19.56
N GLY A 646 11.19 32.66 -18.88
CA GLY A 646 10.08 33.61 -18.99
C GLY A 646 10.05 34.67 -17.89
N LEU A 647 8.85 35.17 -17.57
CA LEU A 647 8.64 36.12 -16.49
C LEU A 647 8.75 35.40 -15.12
N SER A 648 9.77 35.75 -14.33
CA SER A 648 9.96 35.18 -12.99
C SER A 648 9.15 35.89 -11.91
N SER A 649 7.81 35.89 -12.01
CA SER A 649 6.92 36.52 -11.02
C SER A 649 6.62 35.65 -9.79
N GLY A 650 7.02 34.37 -9.79
CA GLY A 650 6.92 33.50 -8.63
C GLY A 650 8.05 33.75 -7.61
N GLU A 651 7.76 33.49 -6.34
CA GLU A 651 8.69 33.63 -5.23
C GLU A 651 9.14 32.27 -4.70
N PHE A 652 10.45 32.07 -4.60
CA PHE A 652 11.05 30.88 -4.01
C PHE A 652 11.63 31.22 -2.65
N VAL A 653 11.09 30.59 -1.61
CA VAL A 653 11.41 30.89 -0.22
C VAL A 653 12.14 29.72 0.40
N LYS A 654 13.30 29.96 1.00
CA LYS A 654 14.10 28.94 1.68
C LYS A 654 13.29 28.24 2.79
N GLN A 655 13.28 26.91 2.79
CA GLN A 655 12.76 26.08 3.87
C GLN A 655 13.90 25.66 4.79
N GLY A 656 13.83 26.11 6.04
CA GLY A 656 14.84 25.77 7.06
C GLY A 656 16.20 26.41 6.80
N ARG A 657 17.22 25.96 7.52
CA ARG A 657 18.61 26.38 7.30
C ARG A 657 19.32 25.43 6.35
N ILE A 658 20.07 25.99 5.42
CA ILE A 658 20.92 25.26 4.48
C ILE A 658 22.36 25.53 4.90
N VAL A 659 23.08 24.50 5.33
CA VAL A 659 24.43 24.62 5.91
C VAL A 659 25.38 23.60 5.29
N ALA A 660 26.64 23.99 5.16
CA ALA A 660 27.75 23.09 4.82
C ALA A 660 29.05 23.62 5.40
N GLY A 661 29.82 22.76 6.08
CA GLY A 661 31.02 23.17 6.80
C GLY A 661 30.71 24.30 7.78
N VAL A 662 31.48 25.40 7.68
CA VAL A 662 31.34 26.59 8.53
C VAL A 662 30.32 27.61 8.00
N TYR A 663 29.67 27.38 6.86
CA TYR A 663 28.85 28.38 6.17
C TYR A 663 27.35 28.13 6.27
N ASP A 664 26.59 29.22 6.41
CA ASP A 664 25.15 29.29 6.12
C ASP A 664 24.94 29.72 4.66
N TYR A 665 24.00 29.06 3.98
CA TYR A 665 23.55 29.45 2.65
C TYR A 665 22.18 30.14 2.70
N SER A 666 22.04 31.17 1.86
CA SER A 666 20.79 31.89 1.62
C SER A 666 20.34 31.71 0.19
N LEU A 667 19.03 31.62 -0.03
CA LEU A 667 18.43 31.60 -1.36
C LEU A 667 18.14 33.04 -1.79
N ALA A 668 18.66 33.45 -2.93
CA ALA A 668 18.50 34.80 -3.47
C ALA A 668 18.33 34.78 -4.99
N ARG A 669 17.69 35.83 -5.53
CA ARG A 669 17.65 36.08 -6.98
C ARG A 669 19.04 36.51 -7.47
N GLY A 670 19.34 36.16 -8.72
CA GLY A 670 20.53 36.66 -9.40
C GLY A 670 20.47 38.17 -9.66
N VAL A 671 21.55 38.71 -10.23
CA VAL A 671 21.66 40.14 -10.56
C VAL A 671 21.83 40.36 -12.06
N GLY A 672 21.45 41.54 -12.55
CA GLY A 672 21.61 41.92 -13.95
C GLY A 672 20.85 40.97 -14.89
N ILE A 673 21.56 40.36 -15.84
CA ILE A 673 20.98 39.41 -16.81
C ILE A 673 20.44 38.12 -16.16
N ASN A 674 20.87 37.81 -14.94
CA ASN A 674 20.47 36.62 -14.19
C ASN A 674 19.34 36.90 -13.18
N ALA A 675 18.69 38.08 -13.24
CA ALA A 675 17.67 38.49 -12.27
C ALA A 675 16.40 37.62 -12.25
N SER A 676 16.21 36.80 -13.29
CA SER A 676 15.12 35.81 -13.36
C SER A 676 15.46 34.49 -12.64
N ASN A 677 16.73 34.22 -12.34
CA ASN A 677 17.19 32.93 -11.80
C ASN A 677 17.42 33.01 -10.29
N TRP A 678 17.45 31.86 -9.61
CA TRP A 678 17.63 31.75 -8.17
C TRP A 678 18.83 30.89 -7.80
N TYR A 679 19.59 31.39 -6.82
CA TYR A 679 20.90 30.86 -6.44
C TYR A 679 21.01 30.70 -4.93
N LEU A 680 21.74 29.66 -4.49
CA LEU A 680 22.26 29.60 -3.12
C LEU A 680 23.55 30.40 -3.03
N THR A 681 23.65 31.25 -2.01
CA THR A 681 24.81 32.10 -1.77
C THR A 681 25.32 31.89 -0.35
N SER A 682 26.64 31.71 -0.19
CA SER A 682 27.31 31.61 1.12
C SER A 682 27.82 32.96 1.65
N THR A 683 27.51 34.04 0.94
CA THR A 683 27.94 35.41 1.23
C THR A 683 26.76 36.26 1.67
N ALA A 684 27.01 37.22 2.56
CA ALA A 684 25.98 38.16 2.98
C ALA A 684 25.51 38.98 1.78
N THR A 685 24.21 38.96 1.48
CA THR A 685 23.61 39.85 0.49
C THR A 685 23.52 41.26 1.07
N SER A 686 24.35 42.18 0.58
CA SER A 686 24.32 43.60 0.96
C SER A 686 23.18 44.35 0.27
N VAL A 687 22.27 45.01 1.00
CA VAL A 687 21.34 46.05 0.46
C VAL A 687 21.01 47.05 1.59
N PRO A 688 20.94 48.41 1.41
CA PRO A 688 20.29 49.13 0.29
C PRO A 688 20.96 50.46 -0.17
N PRO A 689 20.21 51.34 -0.90
CA PRO A 689 20.46 51.78 -2.28
C PRO A 689 21.64 52.76 -2.46
N ALA A 690 22.24 52.75 -3.66
CA ALA A 690 23.26 53.71 -4.06
C ALA A 690 22.73 55.15 -4.05
N GLU A 691 23.29 55.98 -3.17
CA GLU A 691 23.41 57.44 -3.39
C GLU A 691 24.34 57.69 -4.60
N PRO A 692 24.18 58.78 -5.37
CA PRO A 692 24.94 58.97 -6.61
C PRO A 692 26.45 59.05 -6.37
N ALA A 693 27.20 58.42 -7.29
CA ALA A 693 28.60 58.04 -7.20
C ALA A 693 29.62 59.18 -6.92
N GLU A 694 30.47 58.95 -5.92
CA GLU A 694 31.89 59.36 -5.90
C GLU A 694 32.78 58.20 -6.43
N PRO A 695 34.04 58.44 -6.83
CA PRO A 695 34.88 57.46 -7.53
C PRO A 695 35.04 56.17 -6.71
N ALA A 696 34.80 55.02 -7.33
CA ALA A 696 34.78 53.72 -6.70
C ALA A 696 36.11 53.38 -6.00
N GLU A 697 36.06 53.23 -4.68
CA GLU A 697 37.03 52.44 -3.93
C GLU A 697 36.99 50.97 -4.41
N PRO A 698 38.09 50.20 -4.30
CA PRO A 698 38.10 48.79 -4.65
C PRO A 698 36.97 48.06 -3.92
N ALA A 699 36.16 47.27 -4.63
CA ALA A 699 35.08 46.49 -4.04
C ALA A 699 35.62 45.64 -2.88
N GLU A 700 35.05 45.82 -1.68
CA GLU A 700 35.39 44.99 -0.53
C GLU A 700 35.10 43.52 -0.87
N PRO A 701 35.97 42.57 -0.45
CA PRO A 701 35.75 41.15 -0.71
C PRO A 701 34.44 40.68 -0.05
N PRO A 702 33.70 39.76 -0.69
CA PRO A 702 32.42 39.31 -0.18
C PRO A 702 32.56 38.67 1.20
N VAL A 703 31.73 39.10 2.15
CA VAL A 703 31.73 38.59 3.52
C VAL A 703 30.96 37.27 3.56
N MET A 704 31.67 36.17 3.81
CA MET A 704 31.06 34.85 4.00
C MET A 704 30.21 34.81 5.25
N VAL A 705 29.14 34.03 5.28
CA VAL A 705 28.24 33.94 6.43
C VAL A 705 28.63 32.74 7.29
N ASN A 706 29.34 32.99 8.39
CA ASN A 706 29.72 31.92 9.31
C ASN A 706 28.54 31.51 10.19
N ARG A 707 28.34 30.19 10.32
CA ARG A 707 27.30 29.61 11.17
C ARG A 707 27.73 29.61 12.65
N PRO A 708 26.81 29.91 13.59
CA PRO A 708 27.15 30.07 15.00
C PRO A 708 27.61 28.79 15.72
N GLU A 709 27.34 27.60 15.17
CA GLU A 709 27.71 26.32 15.79
C GLU A 709 29.23 26.19 15.99
N ALA A 710 30.03 26.71 15.06
CA ALA A 710 31.49 26.68 15.15
C ALA A 710 32.02 27.35 16.43
N GLY A 711 31.41 28.47 16.84
CA GLY A 711 31.77 29.14 18.09
C GLY A 711 31.32 28.38 19.34
N SER A 712 30.18 27.67 19.28
CA SER A 712 29.71 26.82 20.39
C SER A 712 30.62 25.60 20.61
N TYR A 713 31.04 24.91 19.55
CA TYR A 713 32.03 23.83 19.65
C TYR A 713 33.36 24.35 20.21
N THR A 714 33.82 25.50 19.71
CA THR A 714 35.06 26.14 20.17
C THR A 714 34.98 26.50 21.65
N ALA A 715 33.87 27.08 22.10
CA ALA A 715 33.67 27.44 23.50
C ALA A 715 33.61 26.22 24.42
N ASN A 716 32.98 25.12 23.99
CA ASN A 716 32.99 23.86 24.74
C ASN A 716 34.42 23.34 24.90
N LEU A 717 35.23 23.30 23.82
CA LEU A 717 36.61 22.81 23.88
C LEU A 717 37.53 23.71 24.73
N ALA A 718 37.42 25.03 24.59
CA ALA A 718 38.15 25.99 25.42
C ALA A 718 37.79 25.84 26.90
N THR A 719 36.50 25.64 27.20
CA THR A 719 36.02 25.42 28.57
C THR A 719 36.51 24.07 29.12
N ALA A 720 36.45 23.00 28.34
CA ALA A 720 36.91 21.67 28.76
C ALA A 720 38.39 21.67 29.22
N ASN A 721 39.21 22.52 28.60
CA ASN A 721 40.63 22.64 28.92
C ASN A 721 40.93 23.63 30.07
N SER A 722 40.04 24.59 30.35
CA SER A 722 40.26 25.65 31.35
C SER A 722 39.46 25.49 32.64
N MET A 723 38.34 24.77 32.61
CA MET A 723 37.34 24.70 33.69
C MET A 723 37.92 24.29 35.05
N PHE A 724 38.88 23.37 35.07
CA PHE A 724 39.44 22.82 36.30
C PHE A 724 40.86 23.28 36.61
N ILE A 725 41.38 24.28 35.89
CA ILE A 725 42.71 24.83 36.16
C ILE A 725 42.72 25.46 37.55
N THR A 726 43.72 25.09 38.34
CA THR A 726 43.94 25.62 39.70
C THR A 726 45.37 26.14 39.83
N SER A 727 45.54 27.20 40.61
CA SER A 727 46.83 27.58 41.21
C SER A 727 46.93 27.06 42.64
N LEU A 728 48.11 27.12 43.23
CA LEU A 728 48.31 26.78 44.64
C LEU A 728 47.37 27.59 45.56
N ASN A 729 47.22 28.89 45.27
CA ASN A 729 46.39 29.80 46.06
C ASN A 729 44.89 29.54 45.89
N ASP A 730 44.47 28.90 44.80
CA ASP A 730 43.07 28.53 44.59
C ASP A 730 42.64 27.32 45.45
N ARG A 731 43.62 26.53 45.94
CA ARG A 731 43.42 25.33 46.77
C ARG A 731 43.87 25.54 48.22
N MET A 732 44.31 26.76 48.52
CA MET A 732 44.91 27.26 49.77
C MET A 732 45.67 26.24 50.63
N GLY A 733 47.00 26.28 50.50
CA GLY A 733 47.96 25.61 51.38
C GLY A 733 47.89 26.04 52.86
N GLU A 734 48.36 25.16 53.74
CA GLU A 734 48.05 24.99 55.19
C GLU A 734 48.32 26.14 56.18
N THR A 735 47.71 26.06 57.36
CA THR A 735 48.17 26.69 58.61
C THR A 735 48.57 25.58 59.58
N GLN A 736 49.79 25.62 60.13
CA GLN A 736 50.32 24.52 60.96
C GLN A 736 49.50 24.29 62.25
N TYR A 737 49.36 23.02 62.66
CA TYR A 737 49.03 22.61 64.03
C TYR A 737 50.08 21.60 64.53
N ILE A 738 50.54 21.80 65.77
CA ILE A 738 51.32 20.83 66.55
C ILE A 738 50.38 20.27 67.61
N ASP A 739 50.21 18.95 67.67
CA ASP A 739 49.51 18.27 68.77
C ASP A 739 50.24 18.55 70.09
N ALA A 740 49.57 19.28 70.99
CA ALA A 740 50.15 19.73 72.26
C ALA A 740 50.36 18.62 73.31
N LEU A 741 49.95 17.36 73.03
CA LEU A 741 50.17 16.22 73.93
C LEU A 741 51.11 15.15 73.35
N THR A 742 51.24 14.99 72.04
CA THR A 742 51.97 13.85 71.45
C THR A 742 53.15 14.20 70.52
N GLY A 743 53.22 15.42 69.99
CA GLY A 743 54.28 15.81 69.05
C GLY A 743 54.30 15.07 67.71
N GLU A 744 53.28 14.25 67.39
CA GLU A 744 53.17 13.59 66.07
C GLU A 744 52.59 14.54 65.01
N HIS A 745 53.23 14.59 63.84
CA HIS A 745 52.81 15.39 62.69
C HIS A 745 51.84 14.60 61.79
N LYS A 746 50.53 14.67 62.02
CA LYS A 746 49.53 14.15 61.07
C LYS A 746 48.36 15.13 60.94
N VAL A 747 48.19 15.72 59.76
CA VAL A 747 46.97 16.45 59.41
C VAL A 747 46.44 15.86 58.11
N THR A 748 45.20 15.42 58.12
CA THR A 748 44.39 15.31 56.91
C THR A 748 43.61 16.61 56.79
N SER A 749 43.54 17.16 55.58
CA SER A 749 42.80 18.38 55.31
C SER A 749 41.75 18.11 54.24
N LEU A 750 40.64 18.85 54.27
CA LEU A 750 39.65 18.89 53.19
C LEU A 750 39.46 20.34 52.79
N TRP A 751 39.73 20.65 51.53
CA TRP A 751 39.39 21.92 50.92
C TRP A 751 38.25 21.75 49.91
N LEU A 752 37.44 22.80 49.80
CA LEU A 752 36.33 22.96 48.87
C LEU A 752 36.45 24.33 48.22
N ARG A 753 36.41 24.38 46.89
CA ARG A 753 36.42 25.60 46.07
C ARG A 753 35.19 25.64 45.20
N ASN A 754 34.52 26.78 45.19
CA ASN A 754 33.40 27.12 44.32
C ASN A 754 33.82 28.31 43.45
N GLU A 755 33.64 28.22 42.13
CA GLU A 755 33.86 29.33 41.20
C GLU A 755 32.64 29.52 40.31
N GLY A 756 32.21 30.77 40.16
CA GLY A 756 31.30 31.20 39.09
C GLY A 756 32.03 32.13 38.13
N GLY A 757 31.89 31.92 36.82
CA GLY A 757 32.58 32.71 35.80
C GLY A 757 31.68 33.14 34.65
N HIS A 758 31.96 34.32 34.08
CA HIS A 758 31.35 34.84 32.87
C HIS A 758 32.41 35.19 31.84
N ASN A 759 32.39 34.51 30.70
CA ASN A 759 33.33 34.69 29.59
C ASN A 759 32.64 35.34 28.39
N ARG A 760 33.36 36.20 27.69
CA ARG A 760 33.00 36.73 26.37
C ARG A 760 34.18 36.56 25.43
N SER A 761 33.90 36.09 24.22
CA SER A 761 34.90 35.94 23.17
C SER A 761 34.30 36.11 21.78
N ARG A 762 35.17 36.22 20.79
CA ARG A 762 34.83 36.32 19.38
C ARG A 762 35.65 35.34 18.57
N ASP A 763 35.19 35.01 17.39
CA ASP A 763 36.00 34.29 16.43
C ASP A 763 36.95 35.23 15.65
N ALA A 764 37.92 34.64 14.95
CA ALA A 764 38.89 35.38 14.14
C ALA A 764 38.26 36.20 13.01
N SER A 765 37.07 35.83 12.50
CA SER A 765 36.37 36.64 11.49
C SER A 765 35.60 37.81 12.10
N GLY A 766 35.42 37.83 13.43
CA GLY A 766 34.62 38.82 14.15
C GLY A 766 33.10 38.72 13.94
N GLN A 767 32.61 37.65 13.30
CA GLN A 767 31.18 37.45 13.03
C GLN A 767 30.46 36.77 14.19
N LEU A 768 31.14 35.85 14.86
CA LEU A 768 30.57 35.02 15.91
C LEU A 768 30.92 35.61 17.27
N ASN A 769 29.88 36.09 17.97
CA ASN A 769 30.00 36.56 19.34
C ASN A 769 29.56 35.45 20.29
N THR A 770 30.45 35.00 21.16
CA THR A 770 30.17 33.95 22.15
C THR A 770 30.19 34.51 23.56
N GLN A 771 29.17 34.16 24.34
CA GLN A 771 29.11 34.45 25.78
C GLN A 771 28.86 33.14 26.53
N ALA A 772 29.62 32.90 27.59
CA ALA A 772 29.50 31.68 28.39
C ALA A 772 29.42 32.00 29.89
N ASN A 773 28.64 31.22 30.61
CA ASN A 773 28.63 31.21 32.07
C ASN A 773 29.07 29.84 32.55
N ARG A 774 29.92 29.78 33.56
CA ARG A 774 30.39 28.51 34.14
C ARG A 774 30.22 28.49 35.65
N TYR A 775 30.01 27.30 36.18
CA TYR A 775 30.09 27.01 37.60
C TYR A 775 30.99 25.79 37.83
N VAL A 776 31.90 25.90 38.79
CA VAL A 776 32.90 24.87 39.10
C VAL A 776 32.89 24.61 40.61
N LEU A 777 32.83 23.34 40.96
CA LEU A 777 33.02 22.82 42.31
C LEU A 777 34.23 21.89 42.30
N GLN A 778 35.27 22.22 43.04
CA GLN A 778 36.42 21.36 43.25
C GLN A 778 36.59 21.06 44.73
N LEU A 779 36.97 19.84 45.05
CA LEU A 779 37.33 19.44 46.40
C LEU A 779 38.60 18.60 46.36
N GLY A 780 39.34 18.62 47.46
CA GLY A 780 40.51 17.79 47.60
C GLY A 780 41.04 17.78 49.01
N GLY A 781 42.02 16.92 49.25
CA GLY A 781 42.58 16.77 50.58
C GLY A 781 43.97 16.18 50.53
N ASP A 782 44.78 16.57 51.52
CA ASP A 782 46.13 16.06 51.70
C ASP A 782 46.06 14.63 52.26
N ILE A 783 46.74 13.69 51.60
CA ILE A 783 46.79 12.27 51.99
C ILE A 783 48.14 11.87 52.60
N ALA A 784 49.20 12.63 52.33
CA ALA A 784 50.51 12.44 52.93
C ALA A 784 51.28 13.76 53.05
N GLN A 785 52.08 13.87 54.10
CA GLN A 785 52.97 15.00 54.34
C GLN A 785 54.29 14.53 54.96
N TRP A 786 55.41 15.15 54.61
CA TRP A 786 56.71 14.86 55.20
C TRP A 786 57.66 16.08 55.16
N SER A 787 58.74 16.01 55.93
CA SER A 787 59.79 17.04 56.00
C SER A 787 61.14 16.34 56.09
N ASN A 788 62.17 16.93 55.48
CA ASN A 788 63.53 16.41 55.49
C ASN A 788 64.42 17.14 56.51
N ASN A 789 64.09 18.39 56.89
CA ASN A 789 64.94 19.21 57.76
C ASN A 789 64.18 20.00 58.84
N ASN A 790 62.92 19.65 59.11
CA ASN A 790 61.98 20.33 60.02
C ASN A 790 61.58 21.77 59.62
N THR A 791 62.21 22.35 58.58
CA THR A 791 61.86 23.67 58.03
C THR A 791 61.09 23.54 56.72
N ASP A 792 61.41 22.56 55.88
CA ASP A 792 60.73 22.26 54.63
C ASP A 792 59.48 21.40 54.84
N ARG A 793 58.55 21.42 53.87
CA ARG A 793 57.35 20.58 53.91
C ARG A 793 56.92 20.15 52.52
N PHE A 794 56.68 18.86 52.36
CA PHE A 794 56.03 18.26 51.20
C PHE A 794 54.61 17.82 51.54
N HIS A 795 53.70 18.02 50.59
CA HIS A 795 52.31 17.58 50.61
C HIS A 795 52.02 16.76 49.36
N LEU A 796 51.24 15.70 49.53
CA LEU A 796 50.64 14.93 48.45
C LEU A 796 49.15 14.83 48.73
N GLY A 797 48.32 15.19 47.76
CA GLY A 797 46.87 15.18 47.89
C GLY A 797 46.15 14.68 46.64
N ILE A 798 44.87 14.37 46.82
CA ILE A 798 43.95 13.99 45.75
C ILE A 798 42.87 15.06 45.60
N MET A 799 42.35 15.21 44.39
CA MET A 799 41.30 16.16 44.10
C MET A 799 40.30 15.62 43.09
N ALA A 800 39.06 16.07 43.21
CA ALA A 800 37.99 15.81 42.27
C ALA A 800 37.23 17.10 41.99
N GLY A 801 36.68 17.22 40.79
CA GLY A 801 35.92 18.37 40.36
C GLY A 801 34.65 17.97 39.62
N TYR A 802 33.63 18.81 39.75
CA TYR A 802 32.47 18.86 38.87
C TYR A 802 32.34 20.29 38.38
N GLY A 803 31.99 20.46 37.12
CA GLY A 803 31.68 21.77 36.59
C GLY A 803 30.79 21.69 35.39
N ASN A 804 30.07 22.78 35.15
CA ASN A 804 29.27 22.95 33.96
C ASN A 804 29.48 24.34 33.37
N SER A 805 29.21 24.45 32.07
CA SER A 805 29.13 25.73 31.41
C SER A 805 28.07 25.71 30.32
N LYS A 806 27.42 26.85 30.15
CA LYS A 806 26.47 27.12 29.08
C LYS A 806 26.92 28.33 28.30
N SER A 807 26.97 28.19 26.98
CA SER A 807 27.36 29.25 26.06
C SER A 807 26.26 29.54 25.04
N THR A 808 26.22 30.78 24.57
CA THR A 808 25.42 31.20 23.42
C THR A 808 26.34 31.90 22.45
N THR A 809 26.35 31.43 21.20
CA THR A 809 27.03 32.04 20.07
C THR A 809 26.01 32.64 19.12
N VAL A 810 26.23 33.88 18.68
CA VAL A 810 25.35 34.58 17.71
C VAL A 810 26.19 35.07 16.54
N SER A 811 25.79 34.71 15.32
CA SER A 811 26.35 35.29 14.10
C SER A 811 25.77 36.68 13.88
N GLN A 812 26.61 37.70 13.87
CA GLN A 812 26.18 39.09 13.64
C GLN A 812 25.75 39.35 12.19
N VAL A 813 26.07 38.43 11.28
CA VAL A 813 25.74 38.55 9.85
C VAL A 813 24.40 37.89 9.54
N SER A 814 24.20 36.62 9.92
CA SER A 814 22.94 35.91 9.66
C SER A 814 21.87 36.14 10.73
N GLY A 815 22.26 36.56 11.94
CA GLY A 815 21.37 36.63 13.09
C GLY A 815 21.06 35.28 13.74
N TYR A 816 21.48 34.16 13.14
CA TYR A 816 21.30 32.84 13.74
C TYR A 816 22.11 32.67 15.02
N SER A 817 21.59 31.82 15.91
CA SER A 817 22.24 31.50 17.18
C SER A 817 22.48 30.01 17.38
N SER A 818 23.44 29.69 18.22
CA SER A 818 23.74 28.33 18.68
C SER A 818 24.00 28.34 20.19
N LYS A 819 23.56 27.30 20.89
CA LYS A 819 23.77 27.12 22.33
C LYS A 819 24.69 25.94 22.58
N GLY A 820 25.82 26.17 23.26
CA GLY A 820 26.71 25.14 23.75
C GLY A 820 26.42 24.81 25.21
N SER A 821 26.53 23.53 25.57
CA SER A 821 26.53 23.07 26.96
C SER A 821 27.67 22.07 27.15
N ILE A 822 28.33 22.16 28.30
CA ILE A 822 29.34 21.22 28.72
C ILE A 822 29.14 20.90 30.20
N ASP A 823 29.08 19.61 30.51
CA ASP A 823 29.02 19.09 31.87
C ASP A 823 30.15 18.09 32.04
N GLY A 824 30.98 18.26 33.05
CA GLY A 824 32.10 17.34 33.23
C GLY A 824 32.65 17.25 34.63
N TYR A 825 33.56 16.29 34.72
CA TYR A 825 34.14 15.84 35.96
C TYR A 825 35.66 15.74 35.79
N SER A 826 36.37 15.88 36.90
CA SER A 826 37.80 15.63 36.95
C SER A 826 38.19 14.82 38.18
N ALA A 827 39.25 14.04 38.05
CA ALA A 827 39.92 13.37 39.15
C ALA A 827 41.43 13.50 38.95
N GLY A 828 42.15 13.86 40.01
CA GLY A 828 43.57 14.16 39.92
C GLY A 828 44.32 14.07 41.23
N VAL A 829 45.61 14.28 41.13
CA VAL A 829 46.56 14.32 42.24
C VAL A 829 47.34 15.63 42.18
N TYR A 830 47.79 16.08 43.34
CA TYR A 830 48.64 17.25 43.45
C TYR A 830 49.73 17.04 44.49
N GLY A 831 50.85 17.73 44.31
CA GLY A 831 51.94 17.78 45.26
C GLY A 831 52.44 19.20 45.44
N THR A 832 52.72 19.58 46.67
CA THR A 832 53.20 20.93 47.01
C THR A 832 54.43 20.81 47.91
N TRP A 833 55.45 21.61 47.64
CA TRP A 833 56.66 21.73 48.46
C TRP A 833 56.89 23.18 48.85
N TYR A 834 57.16 23.42 50.14
CA TYR A 834 57.59 24.69 50.69
C TYR A 834 58.99 24.57 51.28
N ALA A 835 59.88 25.53 50.97
CA ALA A 835 61.21 25.61 51.57
C ALA A 835 61.17 26.04 53.05
N ASN A 836 60.19 26.87 53.43
CA ASN A 836 59.90 27.23 54.82
C ASN A 836 58.40 27.06 55.08
N SER A 837 58.05 26.11 55.93
CA SER A 837 56.65 25.78 56.25
C SER A 837 56.08 26.62 57.39
N GLU A 838 56.91 27.29 58.20
CA GLU A 838 56.47 28.01 59.40
C GLU A 838 55.72 29.30 59.04
N ASP A 839 56.30 30.14 58.18
CA ASP A 839 55.70 31.40 57.73
C ASP A 839 55.46 31.46 56.21
N LYS A 840 55.73 30.36 55.50
CA LYS A 840 55.62 30.23 54.04
C LYS A 840 56.48 31.24 53.25
N SER A 841 57.51 31.80 53.89
CA SER A 841 58.51 32.61 53.21
C SER A 841 59.41 31.76 52.31
N GLY A 842 60.02 32.37 51.30
CA GLY A 842 60.94 31.66 50.42
C GLY A 842 60.28 30.87 49.30
N LEU A 843 61.02 29.90 48.75
CA LEU A 843 60.65 29.16 47.54
C LEU A 843 59.54 28.15 47.81
N TYR A 844 58.59 28.05 46.88
CA TYR A 844 57.63 26.94 46.81
C TYR A 844 57.56 26.36 45.39
N VAL A 845 57.13 25.10 45.31
CA VAL A 845 56.78 24.42 44.07
C VAL A 845 55.45 23.69 44.28
N ASP A 846 54.50 23.90 43.40
CA ASP A 846 53.22 23.19 43.35
C ASP A 846 53.08 22.48 42.01
N SER A 847 52.49 21.30 42.01
CA SER A 847 52.28 20.53 40.79
C SER A 847 51.00 19.72 40.88
N TRP A 848 50.29 19.59 39.78
CA TRP A 848 49.10 18.76 39.71
C TRP A 848 48.94 18.09 38.36
N ALA A 849 48.27 16.94 38.35
CA ALA A 849 47.83 16.26 37.14
C ALA A 849 46.43 15.70 37.37
N GLN A 850 45.56 15.86 36.38
CA GLN A 850 44.18 15.39 36.46
C GLN A 850 43.69 14.87 35.12
N TYR A 851 42.83 13.86 35.17
CA TYR A 851 42.06 13.39 34.04
C TYR A 851 40.66 13.99 34.12
N SER A 852 40.20 14.58 33.02
CA SER A 852 38.88 15.21 32.92
C SER A 852 38.08 14.56 31.81
N TRP A 853 36.76 14.41 32.00
CA TRP A 853 35.83 13.91 30.99
C TRP A 853 34.53 14.71 31.03
N PHE A 854 34.01 14.99 29.84
CA PHE A 854 32.87 15.88 29.65
C PHE A 854 31.89 15.31 28.64
N ASN A 855 30.61 15.59 28.87
CA ASN A 855 29.55 15.48 27.89
C ASN A 855 29.29 16.88 27.33
N ASN A 856 29.27 17.00 26.01
CA ASN A 856 29.10 18.26 25.31
C ASN A 856 27.87 18.17 24.42
N THR A 857 27.13 19.27 24.34
CA THR A 857 25.99 19.43 23.44
C THR A 857 26.12 20.74 22.69
N VAL A 858 25.78 20.72 21.40
CA VAL A 858 25.61 21.92 20.57
C VAL A 858 24.21 21.90 19.96
N ASN A 859 23.45 22.95 20.24
CA ASN A 859 22.09 23.15 19.72
C ASN A 859 22.10 24.33 18.76
N GLY A 860 22.16 24.06 17.46
CA GLY A 860 21.99 25.07 16.42
C GLY A 860 20.53 25.47 16.27
N GLN A 861 20.24 26.75 16.08
CA GLN A 861 18.87 27.18 15.74
C GLN A 861 18.43 26.51 14.43
N ASP A 862 17.21 25.95 14.42
CA ASP A 862 16.57 25.29 13.27
C ASP A 862 17.35 24.08 12.71
N LEU A 863 18.24 23.49 13.52
CA LEU A 863 19.04 22.30 13.20
C LEU A 863 18.87 21.23 14.29
N ALA A 864 19.28 20.00 13.98
CA ALA A 864 19.31 18.92 14.97
C ALA A 864 20.31 19.24 16.10
N SER A 865 20.05 18.71 17.30
CA SER A 865 20.99 18.77 18.43
C SER A 865 22.11 17.76 18.22
N GLU A 866 23.34 18.19 18.49
CA GLU A 866 24.54 17.37 18.36
C GLU A 866 25.13 17.08 19.74
N GLU A 867 25.44 15.82 20.03
CA GLU A 867 26.02 15.36 21.29
C GLU A 867 27.33 14.62 21.07
N TYR A 868 28.35 14.96 21.85
CA TYR A 868 29.69 14.37 21.74
C TYR A 868 30.44 14.44 23.06
N LYS A 869 31.54 13.71 23.18
CA LYS A 869 32.35 13.63 24.40
C LYS A 869 33.68 14.35 24.21
N SER A 870 34.25 14.83 25.31
CA SER A 870 35.64 15.30 25.35
C SER A 870 36.32 14.78 26.60
N LYS A 871 37.60 14.43 26.49
CA LYS A 871 38.37 13.84 27.59
C LYS A 871 39.87 14.03 27.40
N GLY A 872 40.61 13.99 28.51
CA GLY A 872 42.06 13.99 28.46
C GLY A 872 42.72 14.36 29.77
N VAL A 873 44.05 14.44 29.73
CA VAL A 873 44.88 14.77 30.89
C VAL A 873 45.31 16.23 30.80
N SER A 874 45.20 16.95 31.91
CA SER A 874 45.84 18.25 32.08
C SER A 874 46.82 18.17 33.23
N ALA A 875 47.94 18.88 33.11
CA ALA A 875 48.98 18.91 34.13
C ALA A 875 49.58 20.30 34.27
N SER A 876 49.99 20.68 35.49
CA SER A 876 50.57 21.99 35.77
C SER A 876 51.71 21.90 36.76
N VAL A 877 52.68 22.81 36.60
CA VAL A 877 53.74 23.08 37.55
C VAL A 877 53.77 24.58 37.82
N GLU A 878 53.69 24.97 39.08
CA GLU A 878 53.79 26.34 39.57
C GLU A 878 54.99 26.46 40.51
N SER A 879 55.72 27.57 40.45
CA SER A 879 56.75 27.91 41.42
C SER A 879 56.74 29.41 41.69
N GLY A 880 57.02 29.78 42.94
CA GLY A 880 57.13 31.18 43.34
C GLY A 880 58.02 31.35 44.55
N TYR A 881 58.34 32.61 44.86
CA TYR A 881 59.17 32.95 46.01
C TYR A 881 58.52 34.05 46.83
N THR A 882 58.24 33.79 48.10
CA THR A 882 57.59 34.75 49.00
C THR A 882 58.63 35.60 49.73
N PHE A 883 58.69 36.90 49.42
CA PHE A 883 59.51 37.87 50.13
C PHE A 883 58.70 38.58 51.22
N LYS A 884 59.17 38.54 52.47
CA LYS A 884 58.70 39.46 53.52
C LYS A 884 59.35 40.82 53.28
N ILE A 885 58.55 41.84 52.98
CA ILE A 885 59.02 43.18 52.61
C ILE A 885 58.94 44.19 53.76
N GLY A 886 58.21 43.86 54.83
CA GLY A 886 58.13 44.71 56.02
C GLY A 886 57.20 44.16 57.09
N GLU A 887 57.29 44.72 58.29
CA GLU A 887 56.43 44.40 59.43
C GLU A 887 56.10 45.67 60.20
N ASN A 888 54.84 45.81 60.60
CA ASN A 888 54.35 46.86 61.48
C ASN A 888 53.83 46.22 62.77
N ALA A 889 54.73 46.03 63.73
CA ALA A 889 54.43 45.42 65.01
C ALA A 889 53.34 46.17 65.80
N SER A 890 53.25 47.51 65.65
CA SER A 890 52.21 48.33 66.30
C SER A 890 50.80 48.11 65.74
N LYS A 891 50.68 47.54 64.54
CA LYS A 891 49.41 47.22 63.88
C LYS A 891 49.20 45.71 63.69
N ASN A 892 50.06 44.88 64.30
CA ASN A 892 50.06 43.43 64.13
C ASN A 892 50.00 42.99 62.66
N ALA A 893 50.76 43.63 61.76
CA ALA A 893 50.68 43.38 60.31
C ALA A 893 52.07 43.13 59.68
N SER A 894 52.17 42.13 58.81
CA SER A 894 53.35 41.82 57.98
C SER A 894 53.00 41.90 56.50
N TYR A 895 53.91 42.43 55.67
CA TYR A 895 53.70 42.66 54.25
C TYR A 895 54.60 41.75 53.42
N PHE A 896 54.04 41.20 52.34
CA PHE A 896 54.70 40.22 51.49
C PHE A 896 54.49 40.51 50.00
N ILE A 897 55.50 40.15 49.20
CA ILE A 897 55.43 40.11 47.74
C ILE A 897 55.87 38.71 47.28
N GLN A 898 55.09 38.12 46.37
CA GLN A 898 55.30 36.77 45.84
C GLN A 898 55.27 36.81 44.31
N PRO A 899 56.42 36.97 43.63
CA PRO A 899 56.55 36.59 42.23
C PRO A 899 56.32 35.09 42.05
N LYS A 900 55.58 34.72 41.00
CA LYS A 900 55.26 33.34 40.66
C LYS A 900 55.17 33.10 39.15
N ALA A 901 55.41 31.87 38.75
CA ALA A 901 55.25 31.38 37.39
C ALA A 901 54.57 30.01 37.42
N GLN A 902 53.62 29.80 36.51
CA GLN A 902 52.87 28.55 36.35
C GLN A 902 52.87 28.16 34.87
N VAL A 903 53.13 26.89 34.59
CA VAL A 903 53.02 26.29 33.25
C VAL A 903 52.01 25.16 33.31
N THR A 904 51.00 25.19 32.45
CA THR A 904 49.91 24.21 32.39
C THR A 904 49.82 23.64 30.98
N TRP A 905 49.97 22.33 30.86
CA TRP A 905 49.65 21.59 29.65
C TRP A 905 48.17 21.20 29.66
N MET A 906 47.45 21.60 28.61
CA MET A 906 46.02 21.37 28.42
C MET A 906 45.82 20.27 27.37
N GLY A 907 45.51 19.05 27.82
CA GLY A 907 45.43 17.86 26.96
C GLY A 907 44.05 17.25 26.83
N VAL A 908 42.96 18.02 27.06
CA VAL A 908 41.59 17.56 26.81
C VAL A 908 41.25 17.75 25.35
N LYS A 909 40.83 16.65 24.70
CA LYS A 909 40.43 16.61 23.29
C LYS A 909 38.95 16.33 23.16
N ALA A 910 38.28 16.90 22.16
CA ALA A 910 36.95 16.47 21.75
C ALA A 910 37.05 15.23 20.85
N ASP A 911 36.09 14.31 20.98
CA ASP A 911 35.94 13.21 20.01
C ASP A 911 35.48 13.81 18.67
N ASP A 912 36.03 13.34 17.55
CA ASP A 912 35.55 13.72 16.21
C ASP A 912 34.16 13.12 15.97
N HIS A 913 33.25 13.90 15.38
CA HIS A 913 31.89 13.44 15.07
C HIS A 913 31.36 14.05 13.77
N LYS A 914 30.30 13.44 13.24
CA LYS A 914 29.60 13.92 12.03
C LYS A 914 28.20 14.39 12.43
N GLU A 915 27.88 15.64 12.11
CA GLU A 915 26.56 16.22 12.35
C GLU A 915 25.48 15.51 11.52
N ALA A 916 24.22 15.63 11.94
CA ALA A 916 23.07 15.10 11.20
C ALA A 916 22.94 15.67 9.78
N ASN A 917 23.43 16.89 9.54
CA ASN A 917 23.48 17.54 8.22
C ASN A 917 24.66 17.06 7.34
N GLY A 918 25.52 16.18 7.85
CA GLY A 918 26.64 15.60 7.11
C GLY A 918 28.01 16.25 7.35
N THR A 919 28.09 17.34 8.10
CA THR A 919 29.35 18.06 8.37
C THR A 919 30.25 17.29 9.34
N ASN A 920 31.53 17.09 9.02
CA ASN A 920 32.49 16.47 9.95
C ASN A 920 33.13 17.52 10.86
N ILE A 921 33.15 17.25 12.16
CA ILE A 921 33.60 18.14 13.22
C ILE A 921 34.83 17.55 13.91
N SER A 922 35.86 18.37 14.10
CA SER A 922 37.06 18.04 14.89
C SER A 922 37.55 19.25 15.69
N GLY A 923 38.20 19.00 16.83
CA GLY A 923 38.75 20.04 17.69
C GLY A 923 40.12 20.53 17.22
N GLU A 924 40.43 21.81 17.47
CA GLU A 924 41.73 22.42 17.20
C GLU A 924 42.28 23.09 18.48
N GLY A 925 43.60 23.00 18.68
CA GLY A 925 44.28 23.57 19.86
C GLY A 925 44.74 22.54 20.89
N ASP A 926 44.70 21.24 20.53
CA ASP A 926 45.19 20.14 21.36
C ASP A 926 46.62 20.37 21.88
N GLY A 927 46.82 20.11 23.17
CA GLY A 927 48.14 20.22 23.79
C GLY A 927 48.61 21.66 24.00
N ASN A 928 47.68 22.64 24.01
CA ASN A 928 47.97 24.02 24.36
C ASN A 928 48.77 24.11 25.68
N ILE A 929 49.84 24.90 25.67
CA ILE A 929 50.63 25.20 26.86
C ILE A 929 50.28 26.61 27.31
N GLN A 930 49.69 26.72 28.50
CA GLN A 930 49.42 27.99 29.14
C GLN A 930 50.54 28.34 30.11
N THR A 931 51.15 29.51 29.93
CA THR A 931 52.12 30.09 30.87
C THR A 931 51.49 31.27 31.58
N ARG A 932 51.49 31.28 32.90
CA ARG A 932 51.02 32.38 33.75
C ARG A 932 52.19 32.90 34.57
N MET A 933 52.58 34.15 34.37
CA MET A 933 53.60 34.84 35.16
C MET A 933 52.97 35.99 35.91
N GLY A 934 53.23 36.13 37.21
CA GLY A 934 52.63 37.23 37.95
C GLY A 934 53.24 37.50 39.31
N VAL A 935 52.67 38.48 39.99
CA VAL A 935 53.11 38.95 41.31
C VAL A 935 51.89 39.12 42.20
N LYS A 936 51.89 38.45 43.36
CA LYS A 936 50.90 38.62 44.42
C LYS A 936 51.50 39.47 45.55
N ALA A 937 50.83 40.56 45.91
CA ALA A 937 51.14 41.35 47.09
C ALA A 937 50.06 41.11 48.14
N PHE A 938 50.45 40.76 49.37
CA PHE A 938 49.52 40.43 50.43
C PHE A 938 50.02 40.89 51.80
N MET A 939 49.10 41.04 52.75
CA MET A 939 49.40 41.47 54.11
C MET A 939 48.82 40.48 55.10
N ASN A 940 49.60 39.90 56.01
CA ASN A 940 49.07 39.09 57.10
C ASN A 940 48.90 39.97 58.33
N GLY A 941 47.70 40.04 58.90
CA GLY A 941 47.51 40.75 60.17
C GLY A 941 46.29 40.34 60.97
N TYR A 942 46.20 40.82 62.20
CA TYR A 942 45.09 40.55 63.11
C TYR A 942 44.73 41.78 63.95
N ALA A 943 43.45 41.91 64.32
CA ALA A 943 43.01 42.97 65.23
C ALA A 943 43.47 42.68 66.66
N ASP A 944 43.67 43.71 67.50
CA ASP A 944 44.14 43.52 68.88
C ASP A 944 43.27 42.55 69.71
N GLN A 945 41.96 42.56 69.46
CA GLN A 945 41.00 41.64 70.08
C GLN A 945 41.22 40.15 69.74
N ASP A 946 41.98 39.88 68.67
CA ASP A 946 42.29 38.55 68.15
C ASP A 946 43.74 38.12 68.47
N LYS A 947 44.48 38.93 69.23
CA LYS A 947 45.84 38.61 69.69
C LYS A 947 45.86 37.31 70.50
N GLY A 948 46.67 36.34 70.07
CA GLY A 948 46.77 35.01 70.70
C GLY A 948 45.60 34.07 70.41
N LYS A 949 44.70 34.40 69.47
CA LYS A 949 43.53 33.57 69.10
C LYS A 949 43.66 32.86 67.74
N ASP A 950 44.87 32.81 67.18
CA ASP A 950 45.18 32.15 65.90
C ASP A 950 44.32 32.61 64.71
N ARG A 951 43.84 33.86 64.76
CA ARG A 951 43.05 34.48 63.70
C ARG A 951 43.93 35.41 62.90
N VAL A 952 44.02 35.19 61.60
CA VAL A 952 44.83 36.00 60.68
C VAL A 952 43.99 36.34 59.45
N PHE A 953 44.06 37.60 59.05
CA PHE A 953 43.40 38.14 57.87
C PHE A 953 44.45 38.55 56.84
N GLN A 954 44.26 38.09 55.60
CA GLN A 954 45.19 38.25 54.51
C GLN A 954 44.51 38.80 53.25
N PRO A 955 44.30 40.13 53.14
CA PRO A 955 43.94 40.75 51.88
C PRO A 955 45.10 40.68 50.89
N PHE A 956 44.78 40.49 49.62
CA PHE A 956 45.77 40.44 48.54
C PHE A 956 45.29 41.09 47.25
N VAL A 957 46.28 41.52 46.46
CA VAL A 957 46.13 41.85 45.05
C VAL A 957 47.16 41.05 44.26
N GLU A 958 46.75 40.52 43.11
CA GLU A 958 47.60 39.73 42.24
C GLU A 958 47.41 40.18 40.80
N ALA A 959 48.51 40.41 40.09
CA ALA A 959 48.52 40.74 38.67
C ALA A 959 49.29 39.65 37.93
N ASN A 960 48.70 39.09 36.87
CA ASN A 960 49.32 38.07 36.04
C ASN A 960 49.26 38.44 34.55
N TRP A 961 50.28 38.03 33.81
CA TRP A 961 50.25 37.86 32.36
C TRP A 961 50.10 36.37 32.04
N ILE A 962 49.13 36.04 31.20
CA ILE A 962 48.84 34.68 30.75
C ILE A 962 49.09 34.61 29.24
N HIS A 963 49.85 33.61 28.81
CA HIS A 963 50.13 33.33 27.41
C HIS A 963 49.74 31.90 27.06
N ASN A 964 49.02 31.72 25.95
CA ASN A 964 48.66 30.41 25.40
C ASN A 964 49.43 30.19 24.08
N THR A 965 49.98 28.99 23.87
CA THR A 965 50.72 28.66 22.64
C THR A 965 49.81 28.43 21.44
N ASN A 966 48.55 28.03 21.68
CA ASN A 966 47.54 27.81 20.66
C ASN A 966 46.23 28.50 21.05
N ASP A 967 45.49 28.95 20.04
CA ASP A 967 44.09 29.34 20.19
C ASP A 967 43.19 28.11 19.99
N PHE A 968 42.20 27.94 20.86
CA PHE A 968 41.20 26.88 20.70
C PHE A 968 40.30 27.18 19.51
N GLY A 969 39.93 26.13 18.78
CA GLY A 969 39.06 26.24 17.62
C GLY A 969 38.31 24.96 17.30
N THR A 970 37.50 25.04 16.25
CA THR A 970 36.78 23.90 15.68
C THR A 970 36.99 23.87 14.19
N THR A 971 37.24 22.69 13.65
CA THR A 971 37.34 22.44 12.22
C THR A 971 36.07 21.74 11.75
N MET A 972 35.37 22.33 10.78
CA MET A 972 34.16 21.80 10.15
C MET A 972 34.45 21.55 8.66
N ASP A 973 34.47 20.28 8.24
CA ASP A 973 34.86 19.83 6.89
C ASP A 973 36.16 20.49 6.36
N GLY A 974 37.18 20.58 7.22
CA GLY A 974 38.50 21.11 6.87
C GLY A 974 38.67 22.62 7.02
N MET A 975 37.60 23.37 7.34
CA MET A 975 37.66 24.80 7.62
C MET A 975 37.64 25.08 9.12
N THR A 976 38.62 25.84 9.61
CA THR A 976 38.81 26.09 11.04
C THR A 976 38.32 27.47 11.46
N VAL A 977 37.50 27.51 12.51
CA VAL A 977 37.12 28.73 13.23
C VAL A 977 37.81 28.72 14.58
N LYS A 978 38.59 29.77 14.89
CA LYS A 978 39.35 29.89 16.15
C LYS A 978 38.80 31.02 17.01
N GLN A 979 38.86 30.84 18.32
CA GLN A 979 38.65 31.89 19.30
C GLN A 979 39.80 32.91 19.21
N ASP A 980 39.48 34.18 18.97
CA ASP A 980 40.47 35.25 18.90
C ASP A 980 40.62 35.97 20.25
N GLY A 981 41.79 36.57 20.47
CA GLY A 981 42.06 37.39 21.64
C GLY A 981 42.56 36.65 22.89
N ALA A 982 42.62 35.32 22.88
CA ALA A 982 43.02 34.51 24.03
C ALA A 982 44.52 34.18 24.11
N ALA A 983 45.31 34.47 23.07
CA ALA A 983 46.75 34.17 23.05
C ALA A 983 47.56 34.91 24.13
N ASN A 984 47.19 36.15 24.47
CA ASN A 984 47.84 36.98 25.49
C ASN A 984 46.76 37.69 26.32
N ILE A 985 46.74 37.41 27.63
CA ILE A 985 45.70 37.86 28.55
C ILE A 985 46.37 38.54 29.75
N GLY A 986 45.89 39.72 30.12
CA GLY A 986 46.19 40.35 31.40
C GLY A 986 45.14 39.95 32.43
N GLU A 987 45.55 39.53 33.62
CA GLU A 987 44.68 39.15 34.73
C GLU A 987 44.96 40.00 35.97
N LEU A 988 43.90 40.52 36.58
CA LEU A 988 43.94 41.16 37.91
C LEU A 988 43.01 40.41 38.85
N LYS A 989 43.54 39.99 40.02
CA LYS A 989 42.78 39.37 41.10
C LYS A 989 42.87 40.21 42.36
N VAL A 990 41.74 40.37 43.03
CA VAL A 990 41.67 40.99 44.37
C VAL A 990 40.90 40.05 45.27
N GLY A 991 41.43 39.80 46.45
CA GLY A 991 40.83 38.82 47.34
C GLY A 991 41.27 38.96 48.78
N VAL A 992 40.75 38.04 49.56
CA VAL A 992 40.96 37.97 50.99
C VAL A 992 40.97 36.53 51.44
N GLU A 993 41.90 36.21 52.31
CA GLU A 993 42.02 34.93 52.99
C GLU A 993 41.89 35.17 54.51
N GLY A 994 41.22 34.28 55.22
CA GLY A 994 40.96 34.40 56.64
C GLY A 994 41.11 33.06 57.36
N GLN A 995 42.07 32.99 58.28
CA GLN A 995 42.15 31.92 59.27
C GLN A 995 41.20 32.25 60.42
N ILE A 996 40.13 31.46 60.57
CA ILE A 996 39.08 31.71 61.57
C ILE A 996 39.45 31.08 62.92
N ASN A 997 40.08 29.90 62.86
CA ASN A 997 40.70 29.18 63.97
C ASN A 997 41.71 28.16 63.41
N LYS A 998 42.32 27.35 64.29
CA LYS A 998 43.32 26.32 63.90
C LYS A 998 42.82 25.27 62.90
N LYS A 999 41.50 25.06 62.82
CA LYS A 999 40.86 24.05 61.98
C LYS A 999 40.17 24.61 60.74
N LEU A 1000 39.89 25.91 60.66
CA LEU A 1000 39.03 26.48 59.61
C LEU A 1000 39.66 27.71 58.95
N ASN A 1001 39.81 27.63 57.62
CA ASN A 1001 40.25 28.71 56.76
C ASN A 1001 39.19 28.97 55.68
N VAL A 1002 38.96 30.24 55.38
CA VAL A 1002 38.02 30.68 54.34
C VAL A 1002 38.72 31.70 53.46
N TRP A 1003 38.49 31.65 52.15
CA TRP A 1003 38.99 32.65 51.22
C TRP A 1003 37.99 32.99 50.14
N GLY A 1004 38.15 34.17 49.57
CA GLY A 1004 37.38 34.60 48.41
C GLY A 1004 38.12 35.63 47.59
N ASN A 1005 37.91 35.60 46.27
CA ASN A 1005 38.48 36.60 45.37
C ASN A 1005 37.61 36.83 44.12
N VAL A 1006 37.85 37.96 43.48
CA VAL A 1006 37.32 38.31 42.16
C VAL A 1006 38.49 38.50 41.22
N GLY A 1007 38.44 37.82 40.07
CA GLY A 1007 39.41 37.91 38.99
C GLY A 1007 38.80 38.49 37.73
N GLN A 1008 39.55 39.35 37.05
CA GLN A 1008 39.22 39.85 35.72
C GLN A 1008 40.38 39.59 34.77
N GLN A 1009 40.10 38.83 33.71
CA GLN A 1009 41.00 38.59 32.59
C GLN A 1009 40.55 39.42 31.39
N ILE A 1010 41.50 40.04 30.69
CA ILE A 1010 41.26 40.84 29.49
C ILE A 1010 42.31 40.45 28.45
N GLY A 1011 41.83 40.08 27.26
CA GLY A 1011 42.66 39.81 26.09
C GLY A 1011 42.40 40.82 24.98
N ASN A 1012 43.05 40.61 23.83
CA ASN A 1012 42.79 41.41 22.64
C ASN A 1012 41.41 41.07 22.04
N LYS A 1013 40.95 41.86 21.06
CA LYS A 1013 39.78 41.54 20.20
C LYS A 1013 38.46 41.25 20.95
N GLY A 1014 38.35 41.74 22.19
CA GLY A 1014 37.13 41.66 22.99
C GLY A 1014 37.04 40.42 23.89
N TYR A 1015 38.12 39.64 24.06
CA TYR A 1015 38.18 38.57 25.05
C TYR A 1015 38.12 39.12 26.48
N SER A 1016 37.22 38.59 27.30
CA SER A 1016 37.09 38.94 28.72
C SER A 1016 36.57 37.75 29.51
N ASP A 1017 37.12 37.53 30.70
CA ASP A 1017 36.61 36.55 31.67
C ASP A 1017 36.56 37.15 33.08
N THR A 1018 35.38 37.16 33.69
CA THR A 1018 35.18 37.61 35.07
C THR A 1018 34.84 36.41 35.92
N ALA A 1019 35.61 36.15 36.97
CA ALA A 1019 35.39 35.01 37.87
C ALA A 1019 35.30 35.44 39.33
N VAL A 1020 34.36 34.83 40.06
CA VAL A 1020 34.23 34.96 41.51
C VAL A 1020 34.46 33.60 42.13
N MET A 1021 35.38 33.53 43.09
CA MET A 1021 35.75 32.29 43.75
C MET A 1021 35.60 32.40 45.26
N LEU A 1022 35.06 31.35 45.86
CA LEU A 1022 34.94 31.16 47.30
C LEU A 1022 35.48 29.78 47.67
N GLY A 1023 36.28 29.71 48.72
CA GLY A 1023 36.81 28.44 49.19
C GLY A 1023 36.86 28.34 50.71
N VAL A 1024 36.82 27.09 51.17
CA VAL A 1024 36.87 26.71 52.58
C VAL A 1024 37.83 25.54 52.73
N LYS A 1025 38.66 25.56 53.76
CA LYS A 1025 39.53 24.44 54.13
C LYS A 1025 39.33 24.10 55.59
N TYR A 1026 39.15 22.81 55.88
CA TYR A 1026 39.05 22.27 57.22
C TYR A 1026 40.21 21.31 57.49
N ASN A 1027 40.88 21.48 58.62
CA ASN A 1027 41.98 20.62 59.10
C ASN A 1027 41.47 19.76 60.26
N PHE A 1028 41.65 18.43 60.19
CA PHE A 1028 41.07 17.48 61.15
C PHE A 1028 41.88 17.33 62.43
#